data_AF-A0A7X1P039-F1
#
_entry.id   AF-A0A7X1P039-F1
#
_cell.length_a   1.000
_cell.length_b   1.000
_cell.length_c   1.000
_cell.angle_alpha   90.00
_cell.angle_beta   90.00
_cell.angle_gamma   90.00
#
_symmetry.space_group_name_H-M   'P 1'
#
loop_
_entity.id
_entity.type
_entity.pdbx_description
1 polymer ?
#
loop_
_entity_poly.entity_id
_entity_poly.type
_entity_poly.pdbx_seq_one_letter_code
_entity_poly.pdbx_strand_id
1 'polypeptide(L)'
;MLRLGGNVFHPTTRAVAAAQGRETGCAEFRPAGRDPHRQHRLSHASARGHANAPAALDRGGGRADLDGHVGQEASNDVVDVNGSVRRQSSATPVLESAGWRIIVSQSNPSAASPTDFDRLFSPRGIALVGASATASSVGGQPLRFLTEFGYAGRVYPVNPKYPELKGLTCYPDVRAVPDPCDLAIIVVGARHVPSVIDQCGSRGIPFAIVLSAGFQEIGSRGADNQRALEQALARNPVRIVGPNCIGVLNLNEHIHAGFGGAMSNPNLRPGRLAMVTQSGGFGFGVVAAADLQGVGFNYIVSTGNETSIKATEFIRYLLERDDTDAVVAYLEGSTDGRGLLEIGRRALELEKPVLMWKVGNSRSGKRAATSHTGRLSAGPELFRRAVEQGGFIEVGDTDDVVDLAQFLSYRKRAKGNRTVILTLSGGAGVLVADLCEAHGFEVPETSAETIAKLKPLAPELGSLTNPIDLTPQGYDDGFAAYNRVIDTVLAAPEFDQAIVRSAPGSIASAWAPGFVAVAARSDKPVTLQWGSGSERNQEAFDIVRRAGIPSFLSPRRSMNALGAMYRFGLKAQRLEARIQKAGDRPVPPQSLDLPGGGGALGERRSKQILARYGIPVVRETLIAERDIDALRTDEFTFPLAVKIESPDIAHKTEAGAVRLRIADLPALQTAAREVIASARKYRPDARIEGVLAQEMAAGTEVILGAVDDPHFGPTVMFGLGGVLTEVLHDVTHRFAPFDQGTALDMLAEIKGAALLRGYRGAPALDTEALADTLARLSWLIHDHAGRIEEIDVNPLFVRPRGQGVVAADALIVLREDGRS
;
A
#
# COMPACT_ATOMS: atom_id res chain seq x y z
N MET A 1 -15.45 40.26 22.83
CA MET A 1 -16.04 41.04 23.94
C MET A 1 -17.55 40.90 23.91
N LEU A 2 -18.14 40.15 24.85
CA LEU A 2 -19.49 40.37 25.39
C LEU A 2 -19.71 39.41 26.55
N ARG A 3 -20.34 39.94 27.60
CA ARG A 3 -20.29 39.47 29.00
C ARG A 3 -21.30 38.36 29.30
N LEU A 4 -20.86 37.57 30.27
CA LEU A 4 -21.54 36.62 31.16
C LEU A 4 -22.90 37.08 31.72
N GLY A 5 -23.78 36.10 31.92
CA GLY A 5 -24.82 36.08 32.94
C GLY A 5 -24.94 34.65 33.49
N GLY A 6 -24.57 34.46 34.77
CA GLY A 6 -24.63 33.17 35.46
C GLY A 6 -25.93 33.00 36.25
N ASN A 7 -26.18 31.76 36.69
CA ASN A 7 -26.98 31.49 37.88
C ASN A 7 -26.40 30.31 38.67
N VAL A 8 -26.47 30.48 39.98
CA VAL A 8 -25.81 29.79 41.09
C VAL A 8 -26.73 28.70 41.66
N PHE A 9 -26.19 27.62 42.25
CA PHE A 9 -26.60 27.12 43.58
C PHE A 9 -25.60 26.10 44.17
N HIS A 10 -25.26 26.33 45.44
CA HIS A 10 -24.29 25.61 46.29
C HIS A 10 -24.90 24.41 47.05
N PRO A 11 -24.07 23.55 47.69
CA PRO A 11 -24.44 22.24 48.25
C PRO A 11 -24.72 22.27 49.77
N THR A 12 -25.31 21.18 50.28
CA THR A 12 -25.40 20.89 51.72
C THR A 12 -25.01 19.45 52.06
N THR A 13 -24.39 19.32 53.23
CA THR A 13 -23.68 18.16 53.81
C THR A 13 -24.51 17.47 54.91
N ARG A 14 -24.36 16.14 55.10
CA ARG A 14 -24.50 15.36 56.38
C ARG A 14 -24.07 13.89 56.12
N ALA A 15 -22.95 13.39 56.66
CA ALA A 15 -22.72 12.69 57.96
C ALA A 15 -23.37 11.28 58.08
N VAL A 16 -22.87 10.18 58.66
CA VAL A 16 -21.59 9.64 59.25
C VAL A 16 -21.85 8.15 59.61
N ALA A 17 -20.77 7.34 59.81
CA ALA A 17 -20.63 6.01 60.47
C ALA A 17 -20.61 4.78 59.52
N ALA A 18 -19.55 3.96 59.36
CA ALA A 18 -18.57 3.26 60.22
C ALA A 18 -18.88 1.75 60.37
N ALA A 19 -18.02 0.86 59.82
CA ALA A 19 -17.51 -0.38 60.46
C ALA A 19 -16.66 -1.29 59.53
N GLN A 20 -15.39 -1.48 59.93
CA GLN A 20 -14.59 -2.73 60.01
C GLN A 20 -14.36 -3.66 58.79
N GLY A 21 -13.08 -3.69 58.33
CA GLY A 21 -12.17 -4.81 58.60
C GLY A 21 -11.92 -5.87 57.51
N ARG A 22 -10.75 -5.82 56.84
CA ARG A 22 -9.71 -6.87 56.71
C ARG A 22 -8.90 -6.66 55.42
N GLU A 23 -7.64 -6.24 55.57
CA GLU A 23 -6.60 -6.34 54.54
C GLU A 23 -5.52 -7.34 55.00
N THR A 24 -5.16 -8.26 54.11
CA THR A 24 -3.91 -9.04 54.04
C THR A 24 -3.50 -8.88 52.58
N GLY A 25 -2.37 -8.30 52.20
CA GLY A 25 -0.99 -8.60 52.55
C GLY A 25 -0.24 -8.74 51.22
N CYS A 26 0.66 -7.81 50.89
CA CYS A 26 1.59 -7.93 49.77
C CYS A 26 2.97 -7.46 50.21
N ALA A 27 3.94 -8.34 50.01
CA ALA A 27 5.33 -8.17 50.41
C ALA A 27 6.11 -7.37 49.36
N GLU A 28 6.82 -6.34 49.80
CA GLU A 28 7.86 -5.66 49.02
C GLU A 28 9.25 -6.15 49.46
N PHE A 29 10.08 -6.49 48.48
CA PHE A 29 11.51 -6.72 48.65
C PHE A 29 12.30 -5.61 47.92
N ARG A 30 13.23 -5.00 48.65
CA ARG A 30 14.15 -3.92 48.24
C ARG A 30 15.15 -4.33 47.15
N PRO A 31 15.84 -3.33 46.55
CA PRO A 31 17.28 -3.46 46.33
C PRO A 31 18.11 -2.30 46.94
N ALA A 32 19.29 -2.67 47.46
CA ALA A 32 20.46 -1.83 47.66
C ALA A 32 21.06 -1.45 46.28
N GLY A 33 21.77 -0.35 46.01
CA GLY A 33 22.64 0.50 46.80
C GLY A 33 24.03 0.51 46.14
N ARG A 34 24.49 1.64 45.57
CA ARG A 34 25.88 2.17 45.61
C ARG A 34 26.07 3.39 44.69
N ASP A 35 26.91 4.28 45.21
CA ASP A 35 27.21 5.67 44.85
C ASP A 35 28.53 5.77 43.99
N PRO A 36 29.20 6.92 43.73
CA PRO A 36 29.45 7.45 42.38
C PRO A 36 30.96 7.76 42.11
N HIS A 37 31.22 8.61 41.11
CA HIS A 37 32.47 9.30 40.74
C HIS A 37 33.47 8.63 39.77
N ARG A 38 33.64 9.25 38.59
CA ARG A 38 34.90 9.93 38.21
C ARG A 38 34.74 10.86 37.01
N GLN A 39 35.14 12.11 37.21
CA GLN A 39 35.42 13.14 36.20
C GLN A 39 36.76 12.86 35.50
N HIS A 40 36.91 13.18 34.20
CA HIS A 40 37.75 14.30 33.73
C HIS A 40 37.95 14.37 32.19
N ARG A 41 37.83 15.61 31.71
CA ARG A 41 38.69 16.35 30.73
C ARG A 41 38.60 16.05 29.23
N LEU A 42 37.89 16.97 28.56
CA LEU A 42 38.31 17.83 27.44
C LEU A 42 39.79 17.77 26.99
N SER A 43 40.00 17.72 25.68
CA SER A 43 40.93 18.61 24.97
C SER A 43 40.59 18.76 23.48
N HIS A 44 40.55 20.02 23.03
CA HIS A 44 40.55 20.49 21.64
C HIS A 44 41.99 20.60 21.11
N ALA A 45 42.19 20.36 19.80
CA ALA A 45 43.12 21.09 18.89
C ALA A 45 42.85 20.54 17.46
N SER A 46 42.35 21.30 16.48
CA SER A 46 43.07 22.22 15.55
C SER A 46 44.19 21.51 14.74
N ALA A 47 44.52 21.79 13.48
CA ALA A 47 43.97 22.52 12.33
C ALA A 47 44.95 22.27 11.15
N ARG A 48 44.56 22.66 9.92
CA ARG A 48 45.38 22.82 8.68
C ARG A 48 45.75 21.50 7.98
N GLY A 49 45.69 21.36 6.65
CA GLY A 49 45.52 22.28 5.53
C GLY A 49 46.41 21.76 4.39
N HIS A 50 45.92 21.72 3.15
CA HIS A 50 46.66 22.09 1.92
C HIS A 50 45.84 21.77 0.66
N ALA A 51 45.74 22.79 -0.18
CA ALA A 51 45.34 22.71 -1.58
C ALA A 51 46.50 22.21 -2.45
N ASN A 52 46.19 21.63 -3.62
CA ASN A 52 46.84 21.94 -4.91
C ASN A 52 46.20 21.13 -6.05
N ALA A 53 45.68 21.86 -7.05
CA ALA A 53 45.72 21.49 -8.48
C ALA A 53 47.05 22.07 -9.07
N PRO A 54 47.43 21.99 -10.38
CA PRO A 54 46.63 21.69 -11.59
C PRO A 54 47.38 20.96 -12.74
N ALA A 55 46.83 21.09 -13.97
CA ALA A 55 47.36 20.88 -15.33
C ALA A 55 47.16 19.45 -15.93
N ALA A 56 46.43 19.22 -17.03
CA ALA A 56 46.33 19.81 -18.39
C ALA A 56 47.38 19.30 -19.40
N LEU A 57 46.87 18.92 -20.59
CA LEU A 57 47.49 18.67 -21.93
C LEU A 57 47.08 17.29 -22.48
N ASP A 58 46.85 17.04 -23.77
CA ASP A 58 46.46 17.82 -24.95
C ASP A 58 46.27 16.79 -26.09
N ARG A 59 45.35 17.10 -27.01
CA ARG A 59 45.34 16.81 -28.48
C ARG A 59 45.52 15.42 -29.11
N GLY A 60 44.62 15.23 -30.09
CA GLY A 60 44.89 14.62 -31.42
C GLY A 60 43.99 13.42 -31.69
N GLY A 61 43.17 13.31 -32.74
CA GLY A 61 43.09 13.98 -34.04
C GLY A 61 42.69 12.94 -35.10
N GLY A 62 41.85 13.31 -36.08
CA GLY A 62 41.48 12.49 -37.27
C GLY A 62 40.05 11.93 -37.18
N ARG A 63 38.99 12.45 -37.84
CA ARG A 63 38.72 12.59 -39.29
C ARG A 63 38.95 11.29 -40.09
N ALA A 64 37.88 10.63 -40.52
CA ALA A 64 37.38 10.72 -41.91
C ALA A 64 36.19 9.78 -42.14
N ASP A 65 35.33 10.22 -43.05
CA ASP A 65 34.09 9.66 -43.58
C ASP A 65 34.23 8.26 -44.21
N LEU A 66 33.12 7.55 -44.37
CA LEU A 66 32.54 7.25 -45.69
C LEU A 66 31.28 6.35 -45.60
N ASP A 67 30.21 6.88 -46.21
CA ASP A 67 29.08 6.29 -46.93
C ASP A 67 28.82 4.77 -46.91
N GLY A 68 27.51 4.46 -46.89
CA GLY A 68 26.95 3.66 -47.99
C GLY A 68 26.18 2.39 -47.65
N HIS A 69 24.87 2.55 -47.57
CA HIS A 69 23.87 1.78 -48.33
C HIS A 69 23.39 0.37 -47.92
N VAL A 70 22.04 0.31 -47.89
CA VAL A 70 21.12 -0.72 -48.40
C VAL A 70 20.68 -1.80 -47.41
N GLY A 71 19.38 -1.76 -47.14
CA GLY A 71 18.65 -2.80 -46.43
C GLY A 71 18.31 -4.00 -47.31
N GLN A 72 17.93 -5.09 -46.64
CA GLN A 72 17.18 -6.18 -47.23
C GLN A 72 16.36 -6.85 -46.14
N GLU A 73 15.05 -6.88 -46.37
CA GLU A 73 14.10 -7.76 -45.69
C GLU A 73 14.48 -9.22 -45.99
N ALA A 74 14.43 -10.07 -44.98
CA ALA A 74 14.47 -11.52 -45.14
C ALA A 74 13.36 -12.14 -44.29
N SER A 75 12.34 -12.62 -45.00
CA SER A 75 11.38 -13.64 -44.60
C SER A 75 12.08 -14.90 -44.08
N ASN A 76 11.55 -15.53 -43.04
CA ASN A 76 11.85 -16.94 -42.77
C ASN A 76 10.56 -17.68 -42.39
N ASP A 77 10.16 -18.58 -43.28
CA ASP A 77 9.19 -19.64 -43.09
C ASP A 77 9.68 -20.66 -42.05
N VAL A 78 8.74 -21.21 -41.28
CA VAL A 78 8.95 -22.31 -40.33
C VAL A 78 8.59 -23.63 -41.00
N VAL A 79 9.51 -24.60 -40.96
CA VAL A 79 9.27 -26.00 -41.31
C VAL A 79 9.14 -26.82 -40.02
N ASP A 80 8.05 -27.55 -39.90
CA ASP A 80 7.69 -28.42 -38.77
C ASP A 80 7.85 -29.90 -39.16
N VAL A 81 8.49 -30.70 -38.29
CA VAL A 81 8.54 -32.17 -38.39
C VAL A 81 8.72 -32.79 -37.00
N ASN A 82 7.64 -33.25 -36.37
CA ASN A 82 7.41 -34.66 -36.01
C ASN A 82 6.26 -34.85 -35.03
N GLY A 83 5.25 -35.61 -35.48
CA GLY A 83 4.06 -35.94 -34.73
C GLY A 83 4.28 -36.99 -33.63
N SER A 84 3.62 -36.76 -32.50
CA SER A 84 2.97 -37.84 -31.76
C SER A 84 1.73 -37.29 -31.06
N VAL A 85 0.59 -37.95 -31.31
CA VAL A 85 -0.75 -37.54 -30.89
C VAL A 85 -1.02 -38.06 -29.48
N ARG A 86 -1.31 -37.16 -28.53
CA ARG A 86 -2.13 -37.47 -27.34
C ARG A 86 -3.19 -36.39 -27.16
N ARG A 87 -4.45 -36.80 -27.22
CA ARG A 87 -5.63 -35.96 -26.94
C ARG A 87 -5.66 -35.58 -25.46
N GLN A 88 -5.65 -34.28 -25.18
CA GLN A 88 -6.27 -33.71 -23.98
C GLN A 88 -7.14 -32.53 -24.40
N SER A 89 -8.42 -32.66 -24.06
CA SER A 89 -9.49 -31.69 -24.29
C SER A 89 -9.65 -30.78 -23.07
N SER A 90 -9.39 -29.48 -23.25
CA SER A 90 -10.16 -28.36 -22.67
C SER A 90 -9.39 -27.07 -22.95
N ALA A 91 -9.54 -26.53 -24.15
CA ALA A 91 -9.06 -25.20 -24.49
C ALA A 91 -10.04 -24.16 -23.93
N THR A 92 -9.59 -23.37 -22.97
CA THR A 92 -10.18 -22.07 -22.63
C THR A 92 -9.90 -21.13 -23.81
N PRO A 93 -10.89 -20.44 -24.40
CA PRO A 93 -10.62 -19.55 -25.51
C PRO A 93 -9.88 -18.31 -24.99
N VAL A 94 -8.67 -18.10 -25.49
CA VAL A 94 -7.96 -16.83 -25.39
C VAL A 94 -8.76 -15.82 -26.20
N LEU A 95 -9.52 -14.98 -25.50
CA LEU A 95 -10.14 -13.79 -26.08
C LEU A 95 -9.01 -12.78 -26.37
N GLU A 96 -8.60 -12.70 -27.63
CA GLU A 96 -7.94 -11.51 -28.16
C GLU A 96 -8.96 -10.36 -28.19
N SER A 97 -9.19 -9.73 -27.04
CA SER A 97 -9.88 -8.44 -26.97
C SER A 97 -8.84 -7.35 -27.17
N ALA A 98 -9.06 -6.49 -28.16
CA ALA A 98 -8.27 -5.30 -28.47
C ALA A 98 -7.94 -4.51 -27.18
N GLY A 99 -6.72 -4.72 -26.68
CA GLY A 99 -6.25 -4.15 -25.44
C GLY A 99 -5.96 -2.68 -25.61
N TRP A 100 -6.68 -1.85 -24.87
CA TRP A 100 -6.29 -0.49 -24.59
C TRP A 100 -4.94 -0.53 -23.87
N ARG A 101 -3.85 -0.31 -24.61
CA ARG A 101 -2.61 0.18 -24.02
C ARG A 101 -2.90 1.59 -23.54
N ILE A 102 -3.15 1.76 -22.24
CA ILE A 102 -2.83 3.04 -21.60
C ILE A 102 -1.35 3.23 -21.88
N ILE A 103 -1.04 4.16 -22.79
CA ILE A 103 0.30 4.67 -22.98
C ILE A 103 0.57 5.44 -21.69
N VAL A 104 1.02 4.74 -20.65
CA VAL A 104 1.93 5.34 -19.68
C VAL A 104 3.04 5.89 -20.54
N SER A 105 3.21 7.21 -20.57
CA SER A 105 4.25 7.82 -21.40
C SER A 105 5.56 7.10 -21.06
N GLN A 106 6.05 6.33 -22.03
CA GLN A 106 7.37 5.72 -21.95
C GLN A 106 8.37 6.84 -22.23
N SER A 107 8.49 7.76 -21.30
CA SER A 107 9.73 8.50 -21.10
C SER A 107 10.42 7.86 -19.90
N ASN A 108 10.80 6.59 -20.04
CA ASN A 108 11.76 5.94 -19.17
C ASN A 108 12.93 5.51 -20.06
N PRO A 109 14.16 6.00 -19.82
CA PRO A 109 15.31 5.58 -20.60
C PRO A 109 15.58 4.09 -20.32
N SER A 110 15.62 3.29 -21.39
CA SER A 110 16.01 1.87 -21.42
C SER A 110 15.06 0.89 -20.71
N ALA A 111 14.09 0.35 -21.46
CA ALA A 111 13.42 -0.91 -21.10
C ALA A 111 14.43 -2.07 -21.20
N ALA A 112 15.12 -2.34 -20.10
CA ALA A 112 15.91 -3.56 -19.92
C ALA A 112 14.97 -4.78 -20.01
N SER A 113 15.48 -5.89 -20.52
CA SER A 113 14.81 -7.19 -20.45
C SER A 113 14.35 -7.50 -19.01
N PRO A 114 13.22 -8.20 -18.80
CA PRO A 114 12.76 -8.58 -17.47
C PRO A 114 13.89 -9.25 -16.67
N THR A 115 14.03 -8.87 -15.39
CA THR A 115 15.06 -9.47 -14.53
C THR A 115 14.68 -10.92 -14.22
N ASP A 116 15.56 -11.85 -14.59
CA ASP A 116 15.42 -13.28 -14.35
C ASP A 116 15.73 -13.62 -12.89
N PHE A 117 14.77 -13.44 -11.99
CA PHE A 117 14.92 -13.75 -10.57
C PHE A 117 14.99 -15.25 -10.26
N ASP A 118 14.71 -16.15 -11.22
CA ASP A 118 14.91 -17.60 -11.00
C ASP A 118 16.40 -17.91 -10.80
N ARG A 119 17.32 -17.20 -11.47
CA ARG A 119 18.76 -17.32 -11.21
C ARG A 119 19.20 -16.82 -9.82
N LEU A 120 18.33 -16.13 -9.09
CA LEU A 120 18.55 -15.74 -7.69
C LEU A 120 17.91 -16.73 -6.71
N PHE A 121 16.65 -17.13 -6.94
CA PHE A 121 15.88 -17.98 -6.01
C PHE A 121 16.10 -19.49 -6.24
N SER A 122 16.54 -19.88 -7.44
CA SER A 122 16.81 -21.26 -7.86
C SER A 122 18.13 -21.34 -8.66
N PRO A 123 19.27 -20.86 -8.13
CA PRO A 123 20.55 -20.87 -8.84
C PRO A 123 21.04 -22.30 -9.11
N ARG A 124 21.74 -22.52 -10.23
CA ARG A 124 22.40 -23.80 -10.55
C ARG A 124 23.74 -23.96 -9.83
N GLY A 125 24.35 -22.84 -9.44
CA GLY A 125 25.61 -22.80 -8.70
C GLY A 125 25.77 -21.51 -7.89
N ILE A 126 26.33 -21.64 -6.68
CA ILE A 126 26.50 -20.55 -5.72
C ILE A 126 27.97 -20.45 -5.31
N ALA A 127 28.58 -19.29 -5.53
CA ALA A 127 29.89 -18.94 -4.99
C ALA A 127 29.75 -18.29 -3.61
N LEU A 128 30.50 -18.75 -2.61
CA LEU A 128 30.51 -18.17 -1.26
C LEU A 128 31.82 -17.44 -0.98
N VAL A 129 31.82 -16.12 -1.17
CA VAL A 129 32.99 -15.25 -1.03
C VAL A 129 33.17 -14.80 0.41
N GLY A 130 34.31 -15.17 1.00
CA GLY A 130 34.53 -15.04 2.45
C GLY A 130 34.13 -16.30 3.21
N ALA A 131 34.12 -17.46 2.54
CA ALA A 131 33.86 -18.75 3.17
C ALA A 131 34.81 -19.01 4.35
N SER A 132 34.30 -19.66 5.40
CA SER A 132 35.03 -19.90 6.65
C SER A 132 34.91 -21.36 7.10
N ALA A 133 36.00 -21.90 7.65
CA ALA A 133 35.99 -23.22 8.29
C ALA A 133 35.16 -23.24 9.59
N THR A 134 34.97 -22.09 10.24
CA THR A 134 34.15 -21.97 11.45
C THR A 134 32.68 -21.96 11.08
N ALA A 135 32.02 -23.10 11.24
CA ALA A 135 30.62 -23.33 10.83
C ALA A 135 29.60 -22.35 11.44
N SER A 136 29.86 -21.79 12.64
CA SER A 136 29.00 -20.81 13.30
C SER A 136 29.23 -19.36 12.83
N SER A 137 30.31 -19.08 12.11
CA SER A 137 30.59 -17.73 11.60
C SER A 137 29.64 -17.35 10.47
N VAL A 138 29.46 -16.05 10.20
CA VAL A 138 28.59 -15.56 9.11
C VAL A 138 29.00 -16.12 7.74
N GLY A 139 30.30 -16.33 7.50
CA GLY A 139 30.81 -16.97 6.28
C GLY A 139 30.86 -18.50 6.31
N GLY A 140 30.63 -19.14 7.47
CA GLY A 140 30.57 -20.60 7.60
C GLY A 140 29.14 -21.15 7.58
N GLN A 141 28.17 -20.36 8.04
CA GLN A 141 26.76 -20.73 8.09
C GLN A 141 26.15 -21.02 6.70
N PRO A 142 26.25 -20.14 5.68
CA PRO A 142 25.72 -20.44 4.36
C PRO A 142 26.35 -21.70 3.74
N LEU A 143 27.67 -21.89 3.93
CA LEU A 143 28.36 -23.11 3.47
C LEU A 143 27.71 -24.35 4.10
N ARG A 144 27.56 -24.32 5.42
CA ARG A 144 26.94 -25.39 6.18
C ARG A 144 25.53 -25.70 5.66
N PHE A 145 24.67 -24.69 5.56
CA PHE A 145 23.27 -24.88 5.18
C PHE A 145 23.15 -25.47 3.77
N LEU A 146 23.88 -24.91 2.80
CA LEU A 146 23.84 -25.39 1.41
C LEU A 146 24.37 -26.82 1.29
N THR A 147 25.36 -27.22 2.09
CA THR A 147 25.89 -28.60 2.05
C THR A 147 25.09 -29.61 2.85
N GLU A 148 24.45 -29.20 3.95
CA GLU A 148 23.80 -30.12 4.90
C GLU A 148 22.28 -30.23 4.69
N PHE A 149 21.63 -29.23 4.07
CA PHE A 149 20.15 -29.18 3.98
C PHE A 149 19.58 -29.63 2.63
N GLY A 150 20.41 -30.09 1.71
CA GLY A 150 19.96 -30.75 0.48
C GLY A 150 19.81 -29.85 -0.75
N TYR A 151 20.52 -28.71 -0.80
CA TYR A 151 20.60 -27.92 -2.04
C TYR A 151 21.22 -28.76 -3.16
N ALA A 152 20.51 -28.88 -4.28
CA ALA A 152 20.90 -29.75 -5.40
C ALA A 152 21.94 -29.13 -6.35
N GLY A 153 22.13 -27.80 -6.32
CA GLY A 153 23.08 -27.12 -7.17
C GLY A 153 24.51 -27.16 -6.63
N ARG A 154 25.44 -26.52 -7.37
CA ARG A 154 26.87 -26.54 -7.01
C ARG A 154 27.20 -25.48 -5.97
N VAL A 155 28.08 -25.80 -5.03
CA VAL A 155 28.56 -24.88 -3.98
C VAL A 155 30.06 -24.67 -4.13
N TYR A 156 30.49 -23.41 -4.26
CA TYR A 156 31.89 -23.05 -4.47
C TYR A 156 32.40 -22.13 -3.35
N PRO A 157 33.08 -22.66 -2.33
CA PRO A 157 33.74 -21.82 -1.33
C PRO A 157 34.83 -20.95 -1.96
N VAL A 158 34.86 -19.65 -1.69
CA VAL A 158 35.88 -18.72 -2.19
C VAL A 158 36.59 -18.05 -1.03
N ASN A 159 37.85 -18.42 -0.82
CA ASN A 159 38.75 -17.85 0.18
C ASN A 159 40.22 -18.18 -0.15
N PRO A 160 41.11 -17.19 -0.36
CA PRO A 160 42.51 -17.44 -0.75
C PRO A 160 43.34 -18.14 0.34
N LYS A 161 42.85 -18.21 1.58
CA LYS A 161 43.56 -18.86 2.69
C LYS A 161 43.45 -20.39 2.65
N TYR A 162 42.40 -20.94 2.04
CA TYR A 162 42.11 -22.36 2.11
C TYR A 162 42.13 -22.99 0.72
N PRO A 163 42.79 -24.14 0.53
CA PRO A 163 42.66 -24.90 -0.71
C PRO A 163 41.37 -25.76 -0.74
N GLU A 164 40.82 -26.08 0.43
CA GLU A 164 39.64 -26.93 0.59
C GLU A 164 38.85 -26.52 1.85
N LEU A 165 37.52 -26.59 1.79
CA LEU A 165 36.61 -26.41 2.93
C LEU A 165 35.48 -27.44 2.85
N LYS A 166 35.22 -28.18 3.94
CA LYS A 166 34.12 -29.16 4.04
C LYS A 166 34.12 -30.21 2.89
N GLY A 167 35.29 -30.65 2.44
CA GLY A 167 35.40 -31.60 1.32
C GLY A 167 35.24 -30.98 -0.07
N LEU A 168 35.07 -29.65 -0.16
CA LEU A 168 34.91 -28.92 -1.41
C LEU A 168 36.17 -28.12 -1.73
N THR A 169 36.58 -28.13 -2.99
CA THR A 169 37.64 -27.25 -3.51
C THR A 169 37.31 -25.80 -3.19
N CYS A 170 38.25 -25.10 -2.54
CA CYS A 170 38.11 -23.70 -2.22
C CYS A 170 38.93 -22.86 -3.21
N TYR A 171 38.25 -21.91 -3.87
CA TYR A 171 38.84 -21.09 -4.92
C TYR A 171 39.44 -19.81 -4.34
N PRO A 172 40.53 -19.29 -4.92
CA PRO A 172 41.20 -18.09 -4.40
C PRO A 172 40.38 -16.80 -4.61
N ASP A 173 39.62 -16.74 -5.70
CA ASP A 173 38.74 -15.63 -6.04
C ASP A 173 37.61 -16.08 -6.98
N VAL A 174 36.64 -15.20 -7.25
CA VAL A 174 35.43 -15.53 -8.03
C VAL A 174 35.76 -15.90 -9.49
N ARG A 175 36.86 -15.39 -10.04
CA ARG A 175 37.24 -15.64 -11.44
C ARG A 175 37.66 -17.09 -11.68
N ALA A 176 38.12 -17.77 -10.64
CA ALA A 176 38.53 -19.17 -10.69
C ALA A 176 37.38 -20.17 -10.49
N VAL A 177 36.18 -19.71 -10.09
CA VAL A 177 35.02 -20.58 -9.88
C VAL A 177 34.54 -21.14 -11.23
N PRO A 178 34.25 -22.44 -11.38
CA PRO A 178 33.77 -23.02 -12.63
C PRO A 178 32.27 -22.78 -12.87
N ASP A 179 31.83 -22.97 -14.11
CA ASP A 179 30.41 -22.89 -14.48
C ASP A 179 29.66 -24.22 -14.21
N PRO A 180 28.34 -24.17 -13.97
CA PRO A 180 27.52 -22.96 -13.84
C PRO A 180 27.69 -22.27 -12.48
N CYS A 181 27.62 -20.94 -12.46
CA CYS A 181 27.52 -20.12 -11.25
C CYS A 181 26.58 -18.93 -11.51
N ASP A 182 25.44 -18.90 -10.83
CA ASP A 182 24.38 -17.90 -11.05
C ASP A 182 24.32 -16.84 -9.93
N LEU A 183 24.83 -17.18 -8.75
CA LEU A 183 24.73 -16.38 -7.55
C LEU A 183 26.05 -16.33 -6.77
N ALA A 184 26.44 -15.16 -6.28
CA ALA A 184 27.51 -15.00 -5.31
C ALA A 184 26.97 -14.53 -3.94
N ILE A 185 27.27 -15.25 -2.86
CA ILE A 185 27.05 -14.79 -1.48
C ILE A 185 28.33 -14.12 -1.00
N ILE A 186 28.27 -12.84 -0.61
CA ILE A 186 29.42 -12.01 -0.29
C ILE A 186 29.44 -11.68 1.20
N VAL A 187 30.50 -12.12 1.88
CA VAL A 187 30.68 -12.03 3.33
C VAL A 187 32.07 -11.48 3.70
N VAL A 188 32.53 -10.49 2.94
CA VAL A 188 33.82 -9.80 3.16
C VAL A 188 33.61 -8.37 3.66
N GLY A 189 34.61 -7.76 4.30
CA GLY A 189 34.47 -6.38 4.79
C GLY A 189 34.04 -5.40 3.69
N ALA A 190 33.19 -4.41 4.02
CA ALA A 190 32.52 -3.52 3.06
C ALA A 190 33.44 -2.94 1.96
N ARG A 191 34.66 -2.52 2.32
CA ARG A 191 35.66 -1.97 1.39
C ARG A 191 36.09 -2.94 0.26
N HIS A 192 35.92 -4.25 0.46
CA HIS A 192 36.30 -5.28 -0.52
C HIS A 192 35.13 -5.69 -1.41
N VAL A 193 33.88 -5.37 -1.03
CA VAL A 193 32.69 -5.75 -1.79
C VAL A 193 32.72 -5.23 -3.24
N PRO A 194 33.08 -3.95 -3.53
CA PRO A 194 33.13 -3.45 -4.91
C PRO A 194 34.03 -4.30 -5.84
N SER A 195 35.20 -4.72 -5.34
CA SER A 195 36.11 -5.57 -6.11
C SER A 195 35.55 -6.97 -6.37
N VAL A 196 34.76 -7.52 -5.45
CA VAL A 196 34.09 -8.80 -5.67
C VAL A 196 32.98 -8.65 -6.70
N ILE A 197 32.23 -7.54 -6.69
CA ILE A 197 31.22 -7.24 -7.71
C ILE A 197 31.85 -7.14 -9.11
N ASP A 198 33.02 -6.50 -9.24
CA ASP A 198 33.75 -6.48 -10.52
C ASP A 198 34.13 -7.90 -11.00
N GLN A 199 34.55 -8.77 -10.07
CA GLN A 199 34.87 -10.16 -10.42
C GLN A 199 33.61 -10.92 -10.86
N CYS A 200 32.48 -10.76 -10.16
CA CYS A 200 31.20 -11.33 -10.56
C CYS A 200 30.78 -10.86 -11.96
N GLY A 201 30.89 -9.56 -12.24
CA GLY A 201 30.58 -8.98 -13.55
C GLY A 201 31.45 -9.56 -14.66
N SER A 202 32.77 -9.65 -14.44
CA SER A 202 33.70 -10.26 -15.41
C SER A 202 33.44 -11.74 -15.69
N ARG A 203 32.86 -12.47 -14.73
CA ARG A 203 32.48 -13.88 -14.88
C ARG A 203 31.06 -14.07 -15.42
N GLY A 204 30.27 -13.01 -15.57
CA GLY A 204 28.88 -13.10 -16.00
C GLY A 204 27.94 -13.69 -14.94
N ILE A 205 28.28 -13.56 -13.65
CA ILE A 205 27.39 -13.93 -12.54
C ILE A 205 26.36 -12.80 -12.36
N PRO A 206 25.07 -13.03 -12.63
CA PRO A 206 24.06 -11.96 -12.68
C PRO A 206 23.66 -11.42 -11.30
N PHE A 207 23.76 -12.22 -10.23
CA PHE A 207 23.29 -11.84 -8.91
C PHE A 207 24.33 -11.99 -7.82
N ALA A 208 24.29 -11.08 -6.84
CA ALA A 208 24.98 -11.28 -5.57
C ALA A 208 24.11 -10.93 -4.35
N ILE A 209 24.25 -11.70 -3.28
CA ILE A 209 23.70 -11.39 -1.95
C ILE A 209 24.84 -10.82 -1.11
N VAL A 210 24.75 -9.53 -0.78
CA VAL A 210 25.77 -8.86 0.05
C VAL A 210 25.29 -8.86 1.51
N LEU A 211 25.82 -9.80 2.30
CA LEU A 211 25.49 -9.92 3.72
C LEU A 211 26.17 -8.84 4.55
N SER A 212 27.30 -8.31 4.07
CA SER A 212 28.14 -7.36 4.79
C SER A 212 27.43 -6.05 5.11
N ALA A 213 27.57 -5.59 6.35
CA ALA A 213 27.28 -4.22 6.78
C ALA A 213 28.52 -3.31 6.64
N GLY A 214 28.38 -2.04 6.99
CA GLY A 214 29.40 -0.99 6.92
C GLY A 214 29.18 0.02 5.78
N PHE A 215 27.94 0.23 5.36
CA PHE A 215 27.55 1.12 4.26
C PHE A 215 26.74 2.32 4.77
N GLN A 216 25.73 2.80 4.03
CA GLN A 216 24.98 4.01 4.36
C GLN A 216 24.36 4.00 5.78
N GLU A 217 24.04 2.83 6.33
CA GLU A 217 23.42 2.66 7.65
C GLU A 217 24.32 3.11 8.82
N ILE A 218 25.64 3.19 8.63
CA ILE A 218 26.58 3.74 9.64
C ILE A 218 26.89 5.23 9.41
N GLY A 219 26.09 5.92 8.59
CA GLY A 219 26.22 7.35 8.31
C GLY A 219 27.45 7.70 7.47
N SER A 220 28.07 8.85 7.77
CA SER A 220 29.19 9.39 6.99
C SER A 220 30.38 8.42 6.86
N ARG A 221 30.59 7.54 7.85
CA ARG A 221 31.67 6.54 7.86
C ARG A 221 31.52 5.46 6.79
N GLY A 222 30.30 5.19 6.33
CA GLY A 222 30.04 4.17 5.30
C GLY A 222 29.66 4.75 3.94
N ALA A 223 29.57 6.08 3.83
CA ALA A 223 29.23 6.76 2.57
C ALA A 223 30.26 6.49 1.45
N ASP A 224 31.54 6.35 1.78
CA ASP A 224 32.58 5.99 0.79
C ASP A 224 32.39 4.56 0.27
N ASN A 225 32.10 3.61 1.15
CA ASN A 225 31.81 2.23 0.75
C ASN A 225 30.55 2.16 -0.12
N GLN A 226 29.52 2.93 0.23
CA GLN A 226 28.27 3.03 -0.53
C GLN A 226 28.53 3.54 -1.95
N ARG A 227 29.24 4.68 -2.07
CA ARG A 227 29.61 5.24 -3.39
C ARG A 227 30.44 4.28 -4.23
N ALA A 228 31.42 3.62 -3.61
CA ALA A 228 32.26 2.65 -4.33
C ALA A 228 31.47 1.43 -4.82
N LEU A 229 30.49 0.97 -4.03
CA LEU A 229 29.57 -0.10 -4.42
C LEU A 229 28.68 0.32 -5.58
N GLU A 230 28.06 1.50 -5.51
CA GLU A 230 27.23 2.05 -6.58
C GLU A 230 28.01 2.21 -7.89
N GLN A 231 29.25 2.70 -7.83
CA GLN A 231 30.13 2.79 -8.99
C GLN A 231 30.46 1.40 -9.57
N ALA A 232 30.58 0.36 -8.73
CA ALA A 232 30.80 -1.01 -9.19
C ALA A 232 29.58 -1.60 -9.88
N LEU A 233 28.39 -1.35 -9.34
CA LEU A 233 27.14 -1.78 -9.95
C LEU A 233 26.86 -1.05 -11.27
N ALA A 234 27.22 0.24 -11.38
CA ALA A 234 27.01 1.00 -12.61
C ALA A 234 27.80 0.49 -13.83
N ARG A 235 28.95 -0.16 -13.59
CA ARG A 235 29.84 -0.66 -14.65
C ARG A 235 29.77 -2.17 -14.89
N ASN A 236 29.02 -2.92 -14.08
CA ASN A 236 28.89 -4.37 -14.18
C ASN A 236 27.41 -4.78 -14.31
N PRO A 237 27.08 -5.79 -15.13
CA PRO A 237 25.72 -6.31 -15.24
C PRO A 237 25.35 -7.24 -14.06
N VAL A 238 25.63 -6.81 -12.82
CA VAL A 238 25.36 -7.56 -11.59
C VAL A 238 24.30 -6.81 -10.79
N ARG A 239 23.22 -7.50 -10.41
CA ARG A 239 22.21 -6.99 -9.49
C ARG A 239 22.40 -7.56 -8.10
N ILE A 240 22.11 -6.79 -7.05
CA ILE A 240 22.37 -7.23 -5.66
C ILE A 240 21.17 -7.19 -4.73
N VAL A 241 21.11 -8.18 -3.85
CA VAL A 241 20.31 -8.17 -2.62
C VAL A 241 21.17 -7.58 -1.49
N GLY A 242 20.62 -6.60 -0.75
CA GLY A 242 21.36 -5.87 0.27
C GLY A 242 21.99 -4.56 -0.25
N PRO A 243 23.15 -4.14 0.29
CA PRO A 243 23.95 -4.79 1.34
C PRO A 243 23.23 -4.81 2.70
N ASN A 244 23.91 -5.29 3.74
CA ASN A 244 23.37 -5.36 5.11
C ASN A 244 22.03 -6.11 5.15
N CYS A 245 22.05 -7.35 4.68
CA CYS A 245 20.89 -8.22 4.66
C CYS A 245 21.19 -9.57 5.30
N ILE A 246 20.14 -10.31 5.63
CA ILE A 246 20.27 -11.69 6.12
C ILE A 246 20.42 -12.71 4.97
N GLY A 247 19.89 -12.38 3.79
CA GLY A 247 19.95 -13.20 2.58
C GLY A 247 18.59 -13.69 2.11
N VAL A 248 18.58 -14.82 1.41
CA VAL A 248 17.41 -15.39 0.70
C VAL A 248 17.19 -16.84 1.12
N LEU A 249 15.92 -17.23 1.24
CA LEU A 249 15.48 -18.63 1.30
C LEU A 249 14.56 -18.95 0.13
N ASN A 250 14.78 -20.12 -0.47
CA ASN A 250 13.77 -20.84 -1.23
C ASN A 250 13.57 -22.20 -0.54
N LEU A 251 12.46 -22.34 0.19
CA LEU A 251 12.15 -23.53 0.97
C LEU A 251 11.69 -24.70 0.10
N ASN A 252 11.24 -24.45 -1.13
CA ASN A 252 10.83 -25.50 -2.07
C ASN A 252 12.03 -26.30 -2.60
N GLU A 253 13.21 -25.67 -2.68
CA GLU A 253 14.44 -26.27 -3.23
C GLU A 253 15.59 -26.37 -2.21
N HIS A 254 15.29 -26.18 -0.92
CA HIS A 254 16.26 -26.22 0.17
C HIS A 254 17.45 -25.26 -0.01
N ILE A 255 17.22 -24.08 -0.58
CA ILE A 255 18.24 -23.06 -0.79
C ILE A 255 18.24 -22.12 0.40
N HIS A 256 19.29 -22.22 1.22
CA HIS A 256 19.51 -21.39 2.40
C HIS A 256 20.69 -20.45 2.19
N ALA A 257 20.48 -19.38 1.41
CA ALA A 257 21.52 -18.45 0.96
C ALA A 257 21.69 -17.26 1.91
N GLY A 258 22.25 -17.51 3.10
CA GLY A 258 22.52 -16.48 4.10
C GLY A 258 22.89 -17.03 5.48
N PHE A 259 22.54 -16.31 6.55
CA PHE A 259 22.88 -16.67 7.94
C PHE A 259 21.72 -16.42 8.93
N GLY A 260 21.80 -16.99 10.13
CA GLY A 260 20.88 -16.68 11.23
C GLY A 260 19.90 -17.80 11.60
N GLY A 261 19.11 -17.55 12.65
CA GLY A 261 18.32 -18.58 13.35
C GLY A 261 17.32 -19.31 12.46
N ALA A 262 16.38 -18.60 11.83
CA ALA A 262 15.40 -19.25 10.96
C ALA A 262 16.05 -19.92 9.72
N MET A 263 17.10 -19.32 9.15
CA MET A 263 17.87 -19.96 8.07
C MET A 263 18.57 -21.25 8.53
N SER A 264 18.86 -21.41 9.81
CA SER A 264 19.52 -22.61 10.34
C SER A 264 18.56 -23.78 10.59
N ASN A 265 17.26 -23.60 10.38
CA ASN A 265 16.24 -24.63 10.58
C ASN A 265 15.89 -25.30 9.23
N PRO A 266 16.35 -26.54 8.98
CA PRO A 266 16.01 -27.28 7.76
C PRO A 266 14.57 -27.79 7.72
N ASN A 267 13.86 -27.72 8.86
CA ASN A 267 12.50 -28.26 9.03
C ASN A 267 11.42 -27.18 8.90
N LEU A 268 11.77 -25.94 8.50
CA LEU A 268 10.76 -24.94 8.16
C LEU A 268 9.85 -25.49 7.08
N ARG A 269 8.54 -25.42 7.31
CA ARG A 269 7.59 -26.05 6.40
C ARG A 269 7.43 -25.20 5.13
N PRO A 270 7.61 -25.79 3.94
CA PRO A 270 7.23 -25.13 2.69
C PRO A 270 5.74 -24.83 2.69
N GLY A 271 5.37 -23.67 2.17
CA GLY A 271 3.98 -23.25 2.01
C GLY A 271 3.81 -22.34 0.80
N ARG A 272 2.75 -21.54 0.79
CA ARG A 272 2.38 -20.70 -0.36
C ARG A 272 2.40 -19.20 -0.05
N LEU A 273 3.00 -18.83 1.07
CA LEU A 273 3.25 -17.43 1.42
C LEU A 273 4.70 -17.08 1.08
N ALA A 274 4.90 -15.93 0.46
CA ALA A 274 6.23 -15.36 0.33
C ALA A 274 6.44 -14.24 1.35
N MET A 275 7.68 -13.96 1.73
CA MET A 275 8.05 -12.88 2.65
C MET A 275 9.10 -11.97 2.01
N VAL A 276 8.81 -10.67 1.98
CA VAL A 276 9.76 -9.61 1.61
C VAL A 276 9.93 -8.71 2.82
N THR A 277 11.16 -8.60 3.34
CA THR A 277 11.42 -7.83 4.57
C THR A 277 12.62 -6.90 4.46
N GLN A 278 12.42 -5.64 4.86
CA GLN A 278 13.52 -4.70 5.05
C GLN A 278 14.27 -4.94 6.37
N SER A 279 13.60 -5.53 7.37
CA SER A 279 14.23 -5.94 8.64
C SER A 279 14.48 -7.44 8.64
N GLY A 280 15.74 -7.83 8.42
CA GLY A 280 16.11 -9.24 8.32
C GLY A 280 15.74 -10.03 9.58
N GLY A 281 16.29 -9.64 10.73
CA GLY A 281 16.12 -10.41 11.97
C GLY A 281 14.66 -10.55 12.39
N PHE A 282 13.89 -9.47 12.23
CA PHE A 282 12.46 -9.46 12.54
C PHE A 282 11.67 -10.33 11.56
N GLY A 283 11.81 -10.12 10.25
CA GLY A 283 11.01 -10.84 9.26
C GLY A 283 11.26 -12.35 9.25
N PHE A 284 12.50 -12.78 9.45
CA PHE A 284 12.83 -14.19 9.62
C PHE A 284 12.29 -14.77 10.95
N GLY A 285 12.20 -13.95 11.99
CA GLY A 285 11.51 -14.31 13.24
C GLY A 285 10.00 -14.53 13.05
N VAL A 286 9.35 -13.67 12.26
CA VAL A 286 7.93 -13.82 11.89
C VAL A 286 7.70 -15.13 11.15
N VAL A 287 8.56 -15.48 10.18
CA VAL A 287 8.48 -16.76 9.46
C VAL A 287 8.58 -17.95 10.41
N ALA A 288 9.55 -17.94 11.34
CA ALA A 288 9.69 -19.01 12.32
C ALA A 288 8.50 -19.10 13.29
N ALA A 289 7.94 -17.97 13.71
CA ALA A 289 6.78 -17.93 14.60
C ALA A 289 5.50 -18.41 13.90
N ALA A 290 5.28 -18.02 12.65
CA ALA A 290 4.19 -18.51 11.82
C ALA A 290 4.30 -20.03 11.57
N ASP A 291 5.53 -20.54 11.40
CA ASP A 291 5.77 -21.97 11.25
C ASP A 291 5.32 -22.77 12.49
N LEU A 292 5.58 -22.28 13.71
CA LEU A 292 5.07 -22.91 14.93
C LEU A 292 3.54 -22.98 14.99
N GLN A 293 2.84 -22.11 14.26
CA GLN A 293 1.38 -22.02 14.21
C GLN A 293 0.76 -22.69 12.97
N GLY A 294 1.55 -23.48 12.23
CA GLY A 294 0.99 -24.23 11.11
C GLY A 294 1.18 -23.60 9.73
N VAL A 295 1.71 -22.37 9.64
CA VAL A 295 1.82 -21.60 8.39
C VAL A 295 3.22 -21.66 7.80
N GLY A 296 3.32 -22.17 6.57
CA GLY A 296 4.57 -22.30 5.82
C GLY A 296 4.79 -21.19 4.79
N PHE A 297 6.05 -20.96 4.43
CA PHE A 297 6.47 -20.00 3.40
C PHE A 297 7.18 -20.70 2.24
N ASN A 298 7.23 -20.11 1.05
CA ASN A 298 8.00 -20.61 -0.10
C ASN A 298 9.30 -19.83 -0.30
N TYR A 299 9.22 -18.50 -0.36
CA TYR A 299 10.31 -17.59 -0.64
C TYR A 299 10.43 -16.55 0.47
N ILE A 300 11.62 -16.35 1.00
CA ILE A 300 11.90 -15.31 1.99
C ILE A 300 13.10 -14.49 1.51
N VAL A 301 12.96 -13.17 1.43
CA VAL A 301 14.07 -12.27 1.07
C VAL A 301 14.19 -11.13 2.06
N SER A 302 15.38 -10.97 2.63
CA SER A 302 15.78 -9.76 3.35
C SER A 302 16.44 -8.79 2.38
N THR A 303 15.84 -7.61 2.16
CA THR A 303 16.29 -6.66 1.14
C THR A 303 17.41 -5.73 1.63
N GLY A 304 17.54 -5.56 2.96
CA GLY A 304 18.56 -4.73 3.58
C GLY A 304 18.53 -3.30 3.08
N ASN A 305 19.69 -2.78 2.70
CA ASN A 305 19.86 -1.41 2.23
C ASN A 305 19.34 -1.15 0.80
N GLU A 306 18.90 -2.17 0.07
CA GLU A 306 18.27 -2.02 -1.27
C GLU A 306 19.08 -1.16 -2.23
N THR A 307 20.40 -1.32 -2.29
CA THR A 307 21.23 -0.49 -3.19
C THR A 307 20.96 -0.78 -4.67
N SER A 308 20.56 -2.01 -5.02
CA SER A 308 20.22 -2.39 -6.39
C SER A 308 18.77 -2.83 -6.50
N ILE A 309 18.40 -3.98 -5.92
CA ILE A 309 17.05 -4.53 -6.05
C ILE A 309 16.18 -4.04 -4.89
N LYS A 310 14.99 -3.53 -5.21
CA LYS A 310 14.05 -2.97 -4.21
C LYS A 310 13.04 -4.03 -3.73
N ALA A 311 12.45 -3.81 -2.55
CA ALA A 311 11.34 -4.65 -2.07
C ALA A 311 10.16 -4.70 -3.04
N THR A 312 9.84 -3.59 -3.73
CA THR A 312 8.74 -3.53 -4.70
C THR A 312 8.96 -4.47 -5.89
N GLU A 313 10.20 -4.63 -6.36
CA GLU A 313 10.53 -5.59 -7.42
C GLU A 313 10.32 -7.03 -6.98
N PHE A 314 10.74 -7.39 -5.76
CA PHE A 314 10.51 -8.72 -5.21
C PHE A 314 9.03 -9.02 -4.99
N ILE A 315 8.27 -8.06 -4.45
CA ILE A 315 6.83 -8.24 -4.25
C ILE A 315 6.16 -8.51 -5.61
N ARG A 316 6.48 -7.72 -6.64
CA ARG A 316 5.94 -7.92 -8.00
C ARG A 316 6.29 -9.30 -8.55
N TYR A 317 7.56 -9.69 -8.47
CA TYR A 317 8.01 -10.99 -8.96
C TYR A 317 7.30 -12.15 -8.25
N LEU A 318 7.24 -12.13 -6.91
CA LEU A 318 6.68 -13.22 -6.11
C LEU A 318 5.16 -13.31 -6.26
N LEU A 319 4.48 -12.19 -6.46
CA LEU A 319 3.03 -12.14 -6.65
C LEU A 319 2.59 -12.85 -7.95
N GLU A 320 3.39 -12.76 -9.01
CA GLU A 320 3.12 -13.43 -10.29
C GLU A 320 3.32 -14.95 -10.24
N ARG A 321 3.98 -15.49 -9.22
CA ARG A 321 4.28 -16.93 -9.17
C ARG A 321 3.05 -17.77 -8.85
N ASP A 322 2.88 -18.88 -9.58
CA ASP A 322 1.78 -19.83 -9.38
C ASP A 322 1.85 -20.61 -8.06
N ASP A 323 3.03 -20.68 -7.44
CA ASP A 323 3.25 -21.32 -6.14
C ASP A 323 3.09 -20.36 -4.95
N THR A 324 2.75 -19.09 -5.21
CA THR A 324 2.52 -18.05 -4.19
C THR A 324 1.06 -17.59 -4.22
N ASP A 325 0.39 -17.65 -3.06
CA ASP A 325 -1.00 -17.20 -2.88
C ASP A 325 -1.08 -15.77 -2.28
N ALA A 326 -0.04 -15.35 -1.56
CA ALA A 326 0.07 -14.00 -1.01
C ALA A 326 1.52 -13.68 -0.66
N VAL A 327 1.84 -12.38 -0.62
CA VAL A 327 3.15 -11.88 -0.21
C VAL A 327 3.01 -11.10 1.09
N VAL A 328 3.74 -11.49 2.13
CA VAL A 328 3.91 -10.71 3.36
C VAL A 328 5.04 -9.71 3.15
N ALA A 329 4.74 -8.43 3.30
CA ALA A 329 5.68 -7.35 3.06
C ALA A 329 5.91 -6.54 4.34
N TYR A 330 7.09 -6.64 4.93
CA TYR A 330 7.52 -5.78 6.04
C TYR A 330 8.33 -4.61 5.51
N LEU A 331 7.73 -3.42 5.53
CA LEU A 331 8.33 -2.19 5.00
C LEU A 331 8.51 -1.16 6.10
N GLU A 332 9.72 -0.63 6.22
CA GLU A 332 10.01 0.58 7.00
C GLU A 332 9.70 1.84 6.18
N GLY A 333 9.96 1.79 4.87
CA GLY A 333 9.71 2.88 3.94
C GLY A 333 9.94 2.46 2.49
N SER A 334 9.30 3.20 1.57
CA SER A 334 9.55 3.10 0.13
C SER A 334 9.50 4.49 -0.47
N THR A 335 10.37 4.74 -1.45
CA THR A 335 10.32 5.91 -2.33
C THR A 335 9.64 5.59 -3.67
N ASP A 336 9.39 4.30 -3.94
CA ASP A 336 8.71 3.81 -5.14
C ASP A 336 7.19 3.72 -4.90
N GLY A 337 6.56 4.88 -4.78
CA GLY A 337 5.11 4.98 -4.55
C GLY A 337 4.31 4.47 -5.74
N ARG A 338 4.70 4.83 -6.97
CA ARG A 338 4.09 4.32 -8.20
C ARG A 338 4.16 2.80 -8.32
N GLY A 339 5.30 2.19 -7.98
CA GLY A 339 5.44 0.74 -7.94
C GLY A 339 4.51 0.08 -6.92
N LEU A 340 4.26 0.72 -5.78
CA LEU A 340 3.25 0.23 -4.81
C LEU A 340 1.83 0.31 -5.35
N LEU A 341 1.46 1.37 -6.08
CA LEU A 341 0.14 1.46 -6.73
C LEU A 341 -0.03 0.33 -7.77
N GLU A 342 1.00 0.08 -8.57
CA GLU A 342 1.01 -1.00 -9.56
C GLU A 342 0.88 -2.39 -8.90
N ILE A 343 1.65 -2.64 -7.84
CA ILE A 343 1.56 -3.87 -7.04
C ILE A 343 0.15 -4.05 -6.48
N GLY A 344 -0.41 -2.99 -5.88
CA GLY A 344 -1.76 -3.03 -5.31
C GLY A 344 -2.81 -3.36 -6.36
N ARG A 345 -2.73 -2.73 -7.54
CA ARG A 345 -3.62 -3.02 -8.66
C ARG A 345 -3.47 -4.46 -9.13
N ARG A 346 -2.23 -4.93 -9.30
CA ARG A 346 -1.92 -6.27 -9.77
C ARG A 346 -2.34 -7.36 -8.78
N ALA A 347 -2.21 -7.10 -7.48
CA ALA A 347 -2.71 -7.97 -6.41
C ALA A 347 -4.23 -8.19 -6.50
N LEU A 348 -4.99 -7.14 -6.82
CA LEU A 348 -6.43 -7.26 -7.05
C LEU A 348 -6.76 -8.07 -8.32
N GLU A 349 -6.06 -7.81 -9.43
CA GLU A 349 -6.25 -8.57 -10.69
C GLU A 349 -5.96 -10.06 -10.54
N LEU A 350 -4.92 -10.40 -9.77
CA LEU A 350 -4.53 -11.79 -9.50
C LEU A 350 -5.34 -12.43 -8.37
N GLU A 351 -6.15 -11.65 -7.66
CA GLU A 351 -6.81 -12.02 -6.41
C GLU A 351 -5.84 -12.58 -5.33
N LYS A 352 -4.59 -12.12 -5.36
CA LYS A 352 -3.53 -12.49 -4.41
C LYS A 352 -3.19 -11.26 -3.55
N PRO A 353 -3.55 -11.21 -2.25
CA PRO A 353 -3.29 -10.03 -1.45
C PRO A 353 -1.81 -9.88 -1.11
N VAL A 354 -1.39 -8.63 -0.91
CA VAL A 354 -0.13 -8.32 -0.23
C VAL A 354 -0.44 -7.97 1.22
N LEU A 355 0.05 -8.80 2.16
CA LEU A 355 -0.10 -8.58 3.60
C LEU A 355 0.94 -7.55 4.04
N MET A 356 0.52 -6.29 4.17
CA MET A 356 1.37 -5.13 4.36
C MET A 356 1.59 -4.85 5.85
N TRP A 357 2.82 -5.08 6.32
CA TRP A 357 3.27 -4.68 7.65
C TRP A 357 4.12 -3.41 7.53
N LYS A 358 3.45 -2.24 7.49
CA LYS A 358 4.13 -0.94 7.44
C LYS A 358 4.45 -0.47 8.86
N VAL A 359 5.73 -0.31 9.18
CA VAL A 359 6.17 0.24 10.48
C VAL A 359 6.60 1.70 10.36
N GLY A 360 6.83 2.37 11.49
CA GLY A 360 7.25 3.76 11.49
C GLY A 360 6.14 4.75 11.10
N ASN A 361 4.89 4.45 11.43
CA ASN A 361 3.75 5.34 11.11
C ASN A 361 3.59 6.49 12.12
N SER A 362 3.98 6.28 13.38
CA SER A 362 3.93 7.30 14.44
C SER A 362 5.14 8.23 14.40
N ARG A 363 5.05 9.41 15.04
CA ARG A 363 6.20 10.34 15.15
C ARG A 363 7.42 9.66 15.78
N SER A 364 7.22 8.89 16.84
CA SER A 364 8.28 8.13 17.52
C SER A 364 8.82 6.99 16.65
N GLY A 365 7.94 6.26 15.97
CA GLY A 365 8.31 5.18 15.06
C GLY A 365 9.12 5.68 13.86
N LYS A 366 8.72 6.81 13.25
CA LYS A 366 9.49 7.45 12.16
C LYS A 366 10.89 7.80 12.61
N ARG A 367 11.01 8.47 13.76
CA ARG A 367 12.33 8.85 14.30
C ARG A 367 13.21 7.62 14.56
N ALA A 368 12.65 6.53 15.11
CA ALA A 368 13.37 5.29 15.32
C ALA A 368 13.82 4.63 14.01
N ALA A 369 12.93 4.55 13.01
CA ALA A 369 13.24 3.97 11.71
C ALA A 369 14.27 4.81 10.93
N THR A 370 14.10 6.14 10.87
CA THR A 370 15.03 7.04 10.17
C THR A 370 16.42 7.02 10.80
N SER A 371 16.54 6.94 12.13
CA SER A 371 17.85 6.80 12.80
C SER A 371 18.50 5.43 12.58
N HIS A 372 17.70 4.40 12.22
CA HIS A 372 18.17 3.03 12.02
C HIS A 372 18.57 2.75 10.56
N THR A 373 17.88 3.34 9.57
CA THR A 373 18.12 3.06 8.13
C THR A 373 18.42 4.30 7.27
N GLY A 374 18.31 5.51 7.81
CA GLY A 374 18.64 6.76 7.10
C GLY A 374 17.74 7.10 5.91
N ARG A 375 16.64 6.36 5.68
CA ARG A 375 15.75 6.55 4.51
C ARG A 375 14.69 7.62 4.75
N LEU A 376 14.52 8.50 3.76
CA LEU A 376 13.29 9.28 3.57
C LEU A 376 12.20 8.35 2.98
N SER A 377 10.97 8.49 3.46
CA SER A 377 9.80 7.73 2.96
C SER A 377 8.80 8.68 2.33
N ALA A 378 7.99 8.15 1.41
CA ALA A 378 6.85 8.89 0.88
C ALA A 378 5.90 9.37 2.00
N GLY A 379 5.07 10.38 1.66
CA GLY A 379 4.07 10.94 2.56
C GLY A 379 3.27 9.84 3.28
N PRO A 380 3.24 9.81 4.62
CA PRO A 380 2.57 8.74 5.39
C PRO A 380 1.09 8.60 5.07
N GLU A 381 0.44 9.71 4.70
CA GLU A 381 -0.95 9.72 4.30
C GLU A 381 -1.15 9.04 2.95
N LEU A 382 -0.41 9.44 1.91
CA LEU A 382 -0.50 8.81 0.58
C LEU A 382 -0.13 7.33 0.63
N PHE A 383 0.89 6.95 1.42
CA PHE A 383 1.19 5.54 1.63
C PHE A 383 0.00 4.77 2.21
N ARG A 384 -0.65 5.31 3.25
CA ARG A 384 -1.85 4.70 3.82
C ARG A 384 -2.96 4.59 2.78
N ARG A 385 -3.19 5.64 1.98
CA ARG A 385 -4.19 5.62 0.91
C ARG A 385 -3.88 4.56 -0.15
N ALA A 386 -2.61 4.38 -0.53
CA ALA A 386 -2.20 3.32 -1.44
C ALA A 386 -2.51 1.91 -0.90
N VAL A 387 -2.30 1.69 0.40
CA VAL A 387 -2.64 0.44 1.09
C VAL A 387 -4.16 0.23 1.16
N GLU A 388 -4.91 1.24 1.60
CA GLU A 388 -6.37 1.17 1.74
C GLU A 388 -7.06 0.89 0.40
N GLN A 389 -6.66 1.60 -0.64
CA GLN A 389 -7.30 1.58 -1.98
C GLN A 389 -6.80 0.44 -2.86
N GLY A 390 -5.54 0.00 -2.70
CA GLY A 390 -4.95 -1.08 -3.48
C GLY A 390 -5.26 -2.49 -2.94
N GLY A 391 -4.67 -3.51 -3.55
CA GLY A 391 -4.76 -4.92 -3.14
C GLY A 391 -3.94 -5.30 -1.90
N PHE A 392 -3.82 -4.39 -0.94
CA PHE A 392 -3.13 -4.62 0.31
C PHE A 392 -4.11 -4.93 1.44
N ILE A 393 -3.66 -5.77 2.37
CA ILE A 393 -4.29 -6.03 3.67
C ILE A 393 -3.28 -5.64 4.74
N GLU A 394 -3.59 -4.65 5.57
CA GLU A 394 -2.71 -4.23 6.66
C GLU A 394 -2.64 -5.32 7.74
N VAL A 395 -1.43 -5.62 8.22
CA VAL A 395 -1.17 -6.53 9.34
C VAL A 395 -0.34 -5.82 10.40
N GLY A 396 -0.63 -6.11 11.67
CA GLY A 396 0.03 -5.50 12.83
C GLY A 396 0.81 -6.50 13.68
N ASP A 397 0.52 -7.79 13.54
CA ASP A 397 1.18 -8.87 14.28
C ASP A 397 1.34 -10.14 13.42
N THR A 398 2.19 -11.06 13.89
CA THR A 398 2.33 -12.42 13.35
C THR A 398 1.00 -13.17 13.40
N ASP A 399 0.19 -12.94 14.43
CA ASP A 399 -1.14 -13.53 14.56
C ASP A 399 -2.07 -13.17 13.40
N ASP A 400 -1.99 -11.93 12.87
CA ASP A 400 -2.79 -11.51 11.72
C ASP A 400 -2.38 -12.30 10.46
N VAL A 401 -1.08 -12.50 10.25
CA VAL A 401 -0.54 -13.31 9.14
C VAL A 401 -1.04 -14.74 9.25
N VAL A 402 -1.00 -15.32 10.46
CA VAL A 402 -1.48 -16.68 10.72
C VAL A 402 -2.98 -16.80 10.44
N ASP A 403 -3.78 -15.84 10.91
CA ASP A 403 -5.22 -15.84 10.73
C ASP A 403 -5.63 -15.70 9.26
N LEU A 404 -4.98 -14.80 8.52
CA LEU A 404 -5.21 -14.59 7.09
C LEU A 404 -4.76 -15.80 6.27
N ALA A 405 -3.66 -16.46 6.64
CA ALA A 405 -3.16 -17.66 5.96
C ALA A 405 -4.18 -18.80 5.93
N GLN A 406 -5.00 -18.93 6.98
CA GLN A 406 -6.08 -19.93 7.03
C GLN A 406 -7.11 -19.68 5.91
N PHE A 407 -7.52 -18.42 5.71
CA PHE A 407 -8.47 -18.06 4.65
C PHE A 407 -7.84 -18.09 3.25
N LEU A 408 -6.56 -17.81 3.12
CA LEU A 408 -5.85 -17.94 1.83
C LEU A 408 -5.76 -19.40 1.37
N SER A 409 -5.52 -20.30 2.33
CA SER A 409 -5.52 -21.76 2.09
C SER A 409 -6.92 -22.30 1.78
N TYR A 410 -7.96 -21.66 2.34
CA TYR A 410 -9.35 -22.01 2.10
C TYR A 410 -9.84 -21.44 0.77
N ARG A 411 -9.78 -22.26 -0.28
CA ARG A 411 -10.09 -21.88 -1.68
C ARG A 411 -11.55 -21.46 -1.95
N LYS A 412 -12.46 -21.58 -0.97
CA LYS A 412 -13.86 -21.15 -1.10
C LYS A 412 -14.01 -19.67 -0.72
N ARG A 413 -14.80 -18.93 -1.49
CA ARG A 413 -15.09 -17.51 -1.29
C ARG A 413 -16.60 -17.27 -1.24
N ALA A 414 -17.02 -16.38 -0.35
CA ALA A 414 -18.42 -16.02 -0.24
C ALA A 414 -18.80 -15.14 -1.44
N LYS A 415 -19.97 -15.39 -2.05
CA LYS A 415 -20.47 -14.60 -3.18
C LYS A 415 -21.14 -13.29 -2.72
N GLY A 416 -21.38 -13.15 -1.43
CA GLY A 416 -21.97 -11.99 -0.79
C GLY A 416 -21.66 -11.99 0.70
N ASN A 417 -22.32 -11.09 1.44
CA ASN A 417 -22.08 -10.87 2.87
C ASN A 417 -23.17 -11.43 3.78
N ARG A 418 -24.17 -12.14 3.22
CA ARG A 418 -25.28 -12.72 4.00
C ARG A 418 -24.78 -13.97 4.73
N THR A 419 -24.73 -13.90 6.05
CA THR A 419 -24.05 -14.87 6.88
C THR A 419 -25.04 -15.55 7.81
N VAL A 420 -25.07 -16.88 7.80
CA VAL A 420 -25.77 -17.66 8.83
C VAL A 420 -24.82 -18.00 9.97
N ILE A 421 -25.27 -17.81 11.20
CA ILE A 421 -24.52 -18.16 12.41
C ILE A 421 -25.18 -19.39 13.00
N LEU A 422 -24.41 -20.47 13.13
CA LEU A 422 -24.80 -21.70 13.80
C LEU A 422 -24.06 -21.83 15.12
N THR A 423 -24.79 -21.79 16.23
CA THR A 423 -24.23 -21.85 17.58
C THR A 423 -24.84 -22.97 18.42
N LEU A 424 -24.11 -23.34 19.47
CA LEU A 424 -24.57 -24.23 20.56
C LEU A 424 -24.67 -23.46 21.89
N SER A 425 -24.54 -22.13 21.83
CA SER A 425 -24.59 -21.19 22.95
C SER A 425 -25.09 -19.83 22.46
N GLY A 426 -26.24 -19.40 22.96
CA GLY A 426 -26.84 -18.12 22.58
C GLY A 426 -25.91 -16.92 22.80
N GLY A 427 -25.17 -16.86 23.91
CA GLY A 427 -24.23 -15.77 24.19
C GLY A 427 -23.09 -15.68 23.18
N ALA A 428 -22.56 -16.83 22.73
CA ALA A 428 -21.56 -16.85 21.65
C ALA A 428 -22.17 -16.43 20.31
N GLY A 429 -23.43 -16.82 20.03
CA GLY A 429 -24.15 -16.43 18.82
C GLY A 429 -24.35 -14.91 18.72
N VAL A 430 -24.74 -14.26 19.83
CA VAL A 430 -24.90 -12.80 19.91
C VAL A 430 -23.57 -12.08 19.63
N LEU A 431 -22.48 -12.52 20.26
CA LEU A 431 -21.15 -11.93 20.01
C LEU A 431 -20.75 -12.02 18.53
N VAL A 432 -21.00 -13.15 17.88
CA VAL A 432 -20.68 -13.32 16.46
C VAL A 432 -21.57 -12.45 15.58
N ALA A 433 -22.84 -12.26 15.94
CA ALA A 433 -23.75 -11.36 15.23
C ALA A 433 -23.28 -9.89 15.33
N ASP A 434 -22.92 -9.42 16.52
CA ASP A 434 -22.36 -8.07 16.72
C ASP A 434 -21.09 -7.86 15.88
N LEU A 435 -20.22 -8.88 15.82
CA LEU A 435 -19.01 -8.84 15.01
C LEU A 435 -19.31 -8.92 13.50
N CYS A 436 -20.36 -9.64 13.08
CA CYS A 436 -20.79 -9.63 11.68
C CYS A 436 -21.16 -8.21 11.26
N GLU A 437 -22.02 -7.54 12.04
CA GLU A 437 -22.45 -6.17 11.76
C GLU A 437 -21.27 -5.20 11.74
N ALA A 438 -20.37 -5.27 12.73
CA ALA A 438 -19.18 -4.43 12.81
C ALA A 438 -18.22 -4.58 11.61
N HIS A 439 -18.25 -5.72 10.93
CA HIS A 439 -17.44 -6.01 9.74
C HIS A 439 -18.22 -5.87 8.41
N GLY A 440 -19.50 -5.46 8.46
CA GLY A 440 -20.35 -5.25 7.28
C GLY A 440 -20.99 -6.53 6.71
N PHE A 441 -21.08 -7.59 7.51
CA PHE A 441 -21.82 -8.81 7.18
C PHE A 441 -23.28 -8.68 7.62
N GLU A 442 -24.18 -9.10 6.74
CA GLU A 442 -25.61 -9.17 7.03
C GLU A 442 -25.94 -10.49 7.72
N VAL A 443 -26.83 -10.44 8.71
CA VAL A 443 -27.34 -11.62 9.43
C VAL A 443 -28.84 -11.72 9.13
N PRO A 444 -29.24 -12.13 7.90
CA PRO A 444 -30.64 -12.09 7.50
C PRO A 444 -31.46 -13.10 8.31
N GLU A 445 -32.75 -12.80 8.49
CA GLU A 445 -33.69 -13.73 9.11
C GLU A 445 -33.80 -15.03 8.31
N THR A 446 -33.89 -16.16 9.01
CA THR A 446 -34.10 -17.46 8.39
C THR A 446 -35.49 -17.51 7.74
N SER A 447 -35.56 -17.89 6.46
CA SER A 447 -36.84 -17.97 5.77
C SER A 447 -37.76 -19.04 6.36
N ALA A 448 -39.08 -18.88 6.19
CA ALA A 448 -40.06 -19.86 6.62
C ALA A 448 -39.83 -21.24 5.96
N GLU A 449 -39.34 -21.27 4.71
CA GLU A 449 -38.99 -22.51 4.01
C GLU A 449 -37.82 -23.22 4.69
N THR A 450 -36.74 -22.49 5.00
CA THR A 450 -35.58 -23.05 5.70
C THR A 450 -35.96 -23.50 7.12
N ILE A 451 -36.75 -22.71 7.86
CA ILE A 451 -37.26 -23.10 9.18
C ILE A 451 -38.05 -24.41 9.10
N ALA A 452 -38.91 -24.60 8.10
CA ALA A 452 -39.67 -25.83 7.93
C ALA A 452 -38.78 -27.07 7.71
N LYS A 453 -37.67 -26.91 6.98
CA LYS A 453 -36.66 -27.98 6.76
C LYS A 453 -35.82 -28.25 8.01
N LEU A 454 -35.55 -27.23 8.84
CA LEU A 454 -34.77 -27.35 10.07
C LEU A 454 -35.55 -27.92 11.25
N LYS A 455 -36.85 -27.64 11.35
CA LYS A 455 -37.72 -28.08 12.44
C LYS A 455 -37.64 -29.58 12.79
N PRO A 456 -37.62 -30.54 11.84
CA PRO A 456 -37.48 -31.96 12.18
C PRO A 456 -36.06 -32.36 12.62
N LEU A 457 -35.06 -31.49 12.44
CA LEU A 457 -33.65 -31.75 12.76
C LEU A 457 -33.20 -31.11 14.08
N ALA A 458 -33.92 -30.08 14.54
CA ALA A 458 -33.54 -29.27 15.68
C ALA A 458 -34.21 -29.76 16.98
N PRO A 459 -33.54 -29.59 18.14
CA PRO A 459 -34.16 -29.86 19.43
C PRO A 459 -35.25 -28.83 19.73
N GLU A 460 -36.21 -29.21 20.57
CA GLU A 460 -37.40 -28.42 20.90
C GLU A 460 -37.07 -27.04 21.52
N LEU A 461 -35.98 -26.96 22.28
CA LEU A 461 -35.53 -25.73 22.94
C LEU A 461 -34.63 -24.84 22.07
N GLY A 462 -34.35 -25.24 20.83
CA GLY A 462 -33.48 -24.49 19.92
C GLY A 462 -34.17 -23.28 19.26
N SER A 463 -33.38 -22.25 18.95
CA SER A 463 -33.81 -21.13 18.09
C SER A 463 -33.48 -21.43 16.63
N LEU A 464 -34.47 -21.27 15.74
CA LEU A 464 -34.31 -21.47 14.29
C LEU A 464 -34.23 -20.15 13.50
N THR A 465 -34.31 -19.01 14.19
CA THR A 465 -33.98 -17.70 13.61
C THR A 465 -32.46 -17.51 13.62
N ASN A 466 -31.91 -16.61 12.80
CA ASN A 466 -30.47 -16.36 12.72
C ASN A 466 -30.06 -15.33 13.79
N PRO A 467 -29.13 -15.63 14.72
CA PRO A 467 -28.32 -16.85 14.88
C PRO A 467 -29.11 -18.10 15.28
N ILE A 468 -28.90 -19.20 14.55
CA ILE A 468 -29.53 -20.50 14.81
C ILE A 468 -28.80 -21.17 15.99
N ASP A 469 -29.49 -21.29 17.12
CA ASP A 469 -28.97 -21.88 18.35
C ASP A 469 -29.62 -23.23 18.59
N LEU A 470 -28.86 -24.31 18.43
CA LEU A 470 -29.37 -25.66 18.64
C LEU A 470 -29.20 -26.16 20.08
N THR A 471 -28.62 -25.37 20.98
CA THR A 471 -28.24 -25.81 22.33
C THR A 471 -27.27 -27.03 22.32
N PRO A 472 -26.59 -27.38 23.42
CA PRO A 472 -25.64 -28.48 23.42
C PRO A 472 -26.33 -29.85 23.65
N GLN A 473 -27.38 -30.20 22.89
CA GLN A 473 -28.18 -31.43 23.10
C GLN A 473 -27.77 -32.62 22.18
N GLY A 474 -26.79 -32.45 21.29
CA GLY A 474 -26.39 -33.47 20.29
C GLY A 474 -25.48 -34.60 20.79
N TYR A 475 -25.40 -34.89 22.09
CA TYR A 475 -24.46 -35.89 22.61
C TYR A 475 -24.85 -37.33 22.23
N ASP A 476 -26.15 -37.66 22.22
CA ASP A 476 -26.64 -39.03 22.01
C ASP A 476 -26.47 -39.51 20.56
N ASP A 477 -26.45 -38.60 19.59
CA ASP A 477 -26.26 -38.91 18.16
C ASP A 477 -24.89 -38.49 17.62
N GLY A 478 -23.96 -38.11 18.50
CA GLY A 478 -22.63 -37.62 18.13
C GLY A 478 -22.66 -36.36 17.26
N PHE A 479 -23.68 -35.51 17.41
CA PHE A 479 -23.94 -34.31 16.62
C PHE A 479 -24.20 -34.59 15.12
N ALA A 480 -24.71 -35.77 14.77
CA ALA A 480 -25.11 -36.08 13.40
C ALA A 480 -26.26 -35.18 12.90
N ALA A 481 -27.24 -34.87 13.75
CA ALA A 481 -28.29 -33.90 13.46
C ALA A 481 -27.72 -32.50 13.18
N TYR A 482 -26.68 -32.09 13.92
CA TYR A 482 -26.03 -30.80 13.69
C TYR A 482 -25.40 -30.70 12.30
N ASN A 483 -24.76 -31.78 11.83
CA ASN A 483 -24.23 -31.85 10.47
C ASN A 483 -25.33 -31.73 9.40
N ARG A 484 -26.52 -32.32 9.62
CA ARG A 484 -27.67 -32.14 8.72
C ARG A 484 -28.22 -30.72 8.72
N VAL A 485 -28.20 -30.04 9.87
CA VAL A 485 -28.56 -28.62 9.96
C VAL A 485 -27.55 -27.76 9.18
N ILE A 486 -26.24 -27.99 9.36
CA ILE A 486 -25.19 -27.28 8.61
C ILE A 486 -25.40 -27.45 7.10
N ASP A 487 -25.67 -28.68 6.64
CA ASP A 487 -25.95 -28.98 5.23
C ASP A 487 -27.18 -28.22 4.70
N THR A 488 -28.25 -28.19 5.50
CA THR A 488 -29.51 -27.51 5.15
C THR A 488 -29.33 -26.01 5.00
N VAL A 489 -28.62 -25.34 5.92
CA VAL A 489 -28.40 -23.89 5.83
C VAL A 489 -27.42 -23.52 4.72
N LEU A 490 -26.43 -24.38 4.43
CA LEU A 490 -25.53 -24.17 3.31
C LEU A 490 -26.26 -24.29 1.95
N ALA A 491 -27.33 -25.07 1.87
CA ALA A 491 -28.19 -25.14 0.68
C ALA A 491 -29.16 -23.95 0.55
N ALA A 492 -29.45 -23.21 1.61
CA ALA A 492 -30.49 -22.17 1.63
C ALA A 492 -30.08 -20.89 0.86
N PRO A 493 -30.87 -20.40 -0.11
CA PRO A 493 -30.47 -19.31 -1.01
C PRO A 493 -30.30 -17.94 -0.35
N GLU A 494 -30.87 -17.73 0.84
CA GLU A 494 -30.76 -16.50 1.62
C GLU A 494 -29.38 -16.28 2.26
N PHE A 495 -28.53 -17.31 2.32
CA PHE A 495 -27.19 -17.23 2.92
C PHE A 495 -26.08 -17.44 1.88
N ASP A 496 -24.98 -16.70 2.01
CA ASP A 496 -23.79 -16.79 1.15
C ASP A 496 -22.64 -17.56 1.83
N GLN A 497 -22.63 -17.64 3.16
CA GLN A 497 -21.61 -18.30 3.97
C GLN A 497 -22.13 -18.67 5.37
N ALA A 498 -21.41 -19.53 6.08
CA ALA A 498 -21.74 -19.92 7.44
C ALA A 498 -20.58 -19.73 8.43
N ILE A 499 -20.91 -19.27 9.64
CA ILE A 499 -20.02 -19.34 10.81
C ILE A 499 -20.60 -20.40 11.75
N VAL A 500 -19.83 -21.44 12.02
CA VAL A 500 -20.27 -22.64 12.73
C VAL A 500 -19.51 -22.77 14.03
N ARG A 501 -20.19 -22.99 15.14
CA ARG A 501 -19.57 -23.36 16.42
C ARG A 501 -19.22 -24.85 16.42
N SER A 502 -18.04 -25.22 16.90
CA SER A 502 -17.66 -26.63 17.03
C SER A 502 -18.55 -27.36 18.03
N ALA A 503 -18.70 -28.67 17.85
CA ALA A 503 -19.20 -29.54 18.92
C ALA A 503 -18.31 -29.42 20.19
N PRO A 504 -18.88 -29.51 21.40
CA PRO A 504 -18.19 -29.25 22.66
C PRO A 504 -17.42 -30.46 23.19
N GLY A 505 -16.23 -30.24 23.77
CA GLY A 505 -15.46 -31.31 24.41
C GLY A 505 -15.10 -32.46 23.46
N SER A 506 -14.82 -33.64 24.03
CA SER A 506 -14.24 -34.77 23.30
C SER A 506 -15.12 -35.36 22.19
N ILE A 507 -16.44 -35.07 22.18
CA ILE A 507 -17.34 -35.51 21.10
C ILE A 507 -16.98 -34.86 19.76
N ALA A 508 -16.21 -33.75 19.77
CA ALA A 508 -15.74 -33.08 18.57
C ALA A 508 -14.98 -34.02 17.60
N SER A 509 -14.25 -35.02 18.10
CA SER A 509 -13.57 -36.01 17.25
C SER A 509 -14.53 -36.84 16.42
N ALA A 510 -15.67 -37.26 16.98
CA ALA A 510 -16.69 -38.01 16.26
C ALA A 510 -17.47 -37.13 15.27
N TRP A 511 -17.67 -35.85 15.61
CA TRP A 511 -18.40 -34.88 14.80
C TRP A 511 -17.61 -34.38 13.58
N ALA A 512 -16.31 -34.11 13.74
CA ALA A 512 -15.47 -33.42 12.75
C ALA A 512 -15.44 -34.07 11.35
N PRO A 513 -15.38 -35.40 11.18
CA PRO A 513 -15.45 -36.02 9.84
C PRO A 513 -16.75 -35.69 9.10
N GLY A 514 -17.88 -35.72 9.80
CA GLY A 514 -19.17 -35.38 9.21
C GLY A 514 -19.27 -33.90 8.85
N PHE A 515 -18.73 -33.01 9.69
CA PHE A 515 -18.64 -31.58 9.42
C PHE A 515 -17.80 -31.29 8.16
N VAL A 516 -16.61 -31.88 8.07
CA VAL A 516 -15.73 -31.75 6.89
C VAL A 516 -16.43 -32.25 5.63
N ALA A 517 -17.14 -33.38 5.70
CA ALA A 517 -17.87 -33.91 4.56
C ALA A 517 -19.00 -32.98 4.08
N VAL A 518 -19.72 -32.34 5.01
CA VAL A 518 -20.74 -31.33 4.68
C VAL A 518 -20.10 -30.10 4.05
N ALA A 519 -19.05 -29.55 4.68
CA ALA A 519 -18.34 -28.38 4.18
C ALA A 519 -17.70 -28.63 2.80
N ALA A 520 -17.28 -29.86 2.50
CA ALA A 520 -16.73 -30.22 1.20
C ALA A 520 -17.77 -30.18 0.07
N ARG A 521 -19.02 -30.63 0.33
CA ARG A 521 -20.11 -30.69 -0.67
C ARG A 521 -20.71 -29.33 -1.05
N SER A 522 -20.60 -28.33 -0.18
CA SER A 522 -21.15 -26.99 -0.42
C SER A 522 -20.16 -26.07 -1.15
N ASP A 523 -20.61 -25.25 -2.09
CA ASP A 523 -19.78 -24.19 -2.67
C ASP A 523 -19.61 -22.98 -1.73
N LYS A 524 -20.46 -22.85 -0.71
CA LYS A 524 -20.41 -21.75 0.25
C LYS A 524 -19.32 -21.99 1.29
N PRO A 525 -18.51 -20.98 1.63
CA PRO A 525 -17.47 -21.12 2.64
C PRO A 525 -18.05 -21.25 4.05
N VAL A 526 -17.32 -21.97 4.89
CA VAL A 526 -17.60 -22.15 6.31
C VAL A 526 -16.39 -21.70 7.13
N THR A 527 -16.65 -20.91 8.18
CA THR A 527 -15.67 -20.61 9.23
C THR A 527 -16.04 -21.34 10.51
N LEU A 528 -15.11 -22.12 11.07
CA LEU A 528 -15.31 -22.84 12.32
C LEU A 528 -14.86 -22.02 13.53
N GLN A 529 -15.68 -21.96 14.57
CA GLN A 529 -15.34 -21.36 15.86
C GLN A 529 -15.29 -22.42 16.95
N TRP A 530 -14.15 -22.54 17.62
CA TRP A 530 -13.93 -23.56 18.63
C TRP A 530 -14.50 -23.18 20.00
N GLY A 531 -15.21 -24.14 20.59
CA GLY A 531 -15.73 -24.16 21.96
C GLY A 531 -14.69 -23.92 23.05
N SER A 532 -13.57 -24.63 22.92
CA SER A 532 -12.51 -24.79 23.91
C SER A 532 -11.19 -25.15 23.21
N GLY A 533 -10.07 -25.03 23.93
CA GLY A 533 -8.72 -25.33 23.43
C GLY A 533 -8.48 -26.78 22.97
N SER A 534 -7.31 -27.01 22.37
CA SER A 534 -6.97 -28.23 21.63
C SER A 534 -6.61 -29.45 22.49
N GLU A 535 -6.20 -29.30 23.75
CA GLU A 535 -5.63 -30.42 24.54
C GLU A 535 -6.55 -31.65 24.66
N ARG A 536 -7.88 -31.48 24.64
CA ARG A 536 -8.86 -32.59 24.66
C ARG A 536 -9.48 -32.90 23.29
N ASN A 537 -9.18 -32.10 22.27
CA ASN A 537 -9.83 -32.10 20.96
C ASN A 537 -8.84 -32.19 19.79
N GLN A 538 -7.57 -32.50 20.05
CA GLN A 538 -6.48 -32.40 19.08
C GLN A 538 -6.76 -33.15 17.78
N GLU A 539 -7.34 -34.35 17.87
CA GLU A 539 -7.74 -35.13 16.70
C GLU A 539 -8.76 -34.39 15.82
N ALA A 540 -9.80 -33.79 16.42
CA ALA A 540 -10.79 -32.98 15.71
C ALA A 540 -10.13 -31.74 15.05
N PHE A 541 -9.23 -31.05 15.77
CA PHE A 541 -8.44 -29.95 15.21
C PHE A 541 -7.63 -30.40 13.99
N ASP A 542 -6.96 -31.55 14.07
CA ASP A 542 -6.16 -32.08 12.97
C ASP A 542 -7.00 -32.54 11.78
N ILE A 543 -8.22 -33.04 12.00
CA ILE A 543 -9.17 -33.38 10.94
C ILE A 543 -9.58 -32.10 10.18
N VAL A 544 -10.01 -31.06 10.91
CA VAL A 544 -10.46 -29.78 10.33
C VAL A 544 -9.30 -29.06 9.64
N ARG A 545 -8.12 -29.04 10.26
CA ARG A 545 -6.91 -28.41 9.71
C ARG A 545 -6.45 -29.07 8.42
N ARG A 546 -6.48 -30.41 8.35
CA ARG A 546 -6.17 -31.15 7.10
C ARG A 546 -7.17 -30.86 5.99
N ALA A 547 -8.42 -30.56 6.33
CA ALA A 547 -9.43 -30.12 5.37
C ALA A 547 -9.27 -28.65 4.93
N GLY A 548 -8.35 -27.90 5.53
CA GLY A 548 -8.09 -26.49 5.21
C GLY A 548 -9.22 -25.53 5.61
N ILE A 549 -10.13 -25.95 6.48
CA ILE A 549 -11.26 -25.11 6.94
C ILE A 549 -10.73 -24.10 7.97
N PRO A 550 -10.95 -22.77 7.78
CA PRO A 550 -10.52 -21.75 8.73
C PRO A 550 -11.18 -21.98 10.08
N SER A 551 -10.36 -22.10 11.12
CA SER A 551 -10.85 -22.49 12.44
C SER A 551 -10.18 -21.69 13.55
N PHE A 552 -11.00 -21.10 14.43
CA PHE A 552 -10.52 -20.09 15.39
C PHE A 552 -11.06 -20.32 16.79
N LEU A 553 -10.21 -20.12 17.80
CA LEU A 553 -10.64 -20.06 19.20
C LEU A 553 -11.29 -18.72 19.54
N SER A 554 -10.82 -17.64 18.93
CA SER A 554 -11.30 -16.28 19.16
C SER A 554 -12.27 -15.85 18.05
N PRO A 555 -13.55 -15.57 18.37
CA PRO A 555 -14.50 -15.01 17.41
C PRO A 555 -13.99 -13.71 16.77
N ARG A 556 -13.38 -12.82 17.57
CA ARG A 556 -12.85 -11.54 17.07
C ARG A 556 -11.73 -11.74 16.05
N ARG A 557 -10.78 -12.64 16.32
CA ARG A 557 -9.70 -12.98 15.36
C ARG A 557 -10.26 -13.51 14.05
N SER A 558 -11.23 -14.43 14.13
CA SER A 558 -11.90 -14.98 12.95
C SER A 558 -12.57 -13.90 12.09
N MET A 559 -13.27 -12.95 12.73
CA MET A 559 -14.00 -11.89 12.03
C MET A 559 -13.08 -10.79 11.49
N ASN A 560 -11.97 -10.49 12.18
CA ASN A 560 -10.94 -9.59 11.67
C ASN A 560 -10.37 -10.09 10.33
N ALA A 561 -9.93 -11.35 10.28
CA ALA A 561 -9.36 -11.94 9.09
C ALA A 561 -10.41 -12.17 7.99
N LEU A 562 -11.61 -12.67 8.33
CA LEU A 562 -12.70 -12.85 7.37
C LEU A 562 -13.13 -11.50 6.76
N GLY A 563 -13.31 -10.46 7.57
CA GLY A 563 -13.67 -9.13 7.11
C GLY A 563 -12.59 -8.48 6.24
N ALA A 564 -11.30 -8.69 6.55
CA ALA A 564 -10.19 -8.24 5.72
C ALA A 564 -10.20 -8.91 4.34
N MET A 565 -10.37 -10.23 4.29
CA MET A 565 -10.47 -10.99 3.04
C MET A 565 -11.71 -10.61 2.22
N TYR A 566 -12.85 -10.38 2.88
CA TYR A 566 -14.07 -9.91 2.23
C TYR A 566 -13.89 -8.54 1.59
N ARG A 567 -13.33 -7.56 2.32
CA ARG A 567 -13.02 -6.23 1.76
C ARG A 567 -12.03 -6.29 0.60
N PHE A 568 -11.03 -7.17 0.68
CA PHE A 568 -10.13 -7.41 -0.45
C PHE A 568 -10.88 -7.93 -1.68
N GLY A 569 -11.75 -8.94 -1.51
CA GLY A 569 -12.58 -9.47 -2.59
C GLY A 569 -13.50 -8.41 -3.21
N LEU A 570 -14.12 -7.54 -2.41
CA LEU A 570 -14.92 -6.42 -2.90
C LEU A 570 -14.09 -5.44 -3.75
N LYS A 571 -12.85 -5.14 -3.34
CA LYS A 571 -11.94 -4.29 -4.11
C LYS A 571 -11.61 -4.93 -5.46
N ALA A 572 -11.37 -6.24 -5.49
CA ALA A 572 -11.07 -6.97 -6.73
C ALA A 572 -12.27 -6.96 -7.70
N GLN A 573 -13.46 -7.28 -7.21
CA GLN A 573 -14.70 -7.24 -8.01
C GLN A 573 -14.99 -5.84 -8.58
N ARG A 574 -14.77 -4.78 -7.78
CA ARG A 574 -14.93 -3.39 -8.25
C ARG A 574 -13.92 -3.04 -9.34
N LEU A 575 -12.66 -3.47 -9.18
CA LEU A 575 -11.64 -3.26 -10.20
C LEU A 575 -12.02 -3.98 -11.51
N GLU A 576 -12.43 -5.24 -11.43
CA GLU A 576 -12.88 -6.02 -12.60
C GLU A 576 -14.06 -5.34 -13.29
N ALA A 577 -15.10 -4.96 -12.54
CA ALA A 577 -16.27 -4.26 -13.09
C ALA A 577 -15.88 -2.94 -13.78
N ARG A 578 -14.90 -2.20 -13.25
CA ARG A 578 -14.36 -0.99 -13.87
C ARG A 578 -13.58 -1.28 -15.14
N ILE A 579 -12.75 -2.32 -15.17
CA ILE A 579 -12.01 -2.75 -16.36
C ILE A 579 -12.99 -3.14 -17.47
N GLN A 580 -14.07 -3.87 -17.15
CA GLN A 580 -15.10 -4.26 -18.11
C GLN A 580 -15.92 -3.07 -18.62
N LYS A 581 -16.17 -2.08 -17.75
CA LYS A 581 -16.91 -0.85 -18.10
C LYS A 581 -16.02 0.23 -18.72
N ALA A 582 -14.71 0.00 -18.87
CA ALA A 582 -13.77 0.99 -19.33
C ALA A 582 -14.15 1.50 -20.74
N GLY A 583 -14.81 2.66 -20.76
CA GLY A 583 -15.31 3.35 -21.93
C GLY A 583 -15.41 4.84 -21.62
N ASP A 584 -14.54 5.58 -22.29
CA ASP A 584 -14.38 7.04 -22.35
C ASP A 584 -13.99 7.77 -21.06
N ARG A 585 -12.73 8.22 -21.05
CA ARG A 585 -12.34 9.38 -20.25
C ARG A 585 -13.29 10.55 -20.54
N PRO A 586 -13.60 11.40 -19.54
CA PRO A 586 -14.59 12.47 -19.68
C PRO A 586 -14.17 13.59 -20.65
N VAL A 587 -12.88 13.68 -21.00
CA VAL A 587 -12.32 14.70 -21.89
C VAL A 587 -11.05 14.20 -22.60
N PRO A 588 -10.82 14.55 -23.88
CA PRO A 588 -9.53 14.31 -24.54
C PRO A 588 -8.37 15.11 -23.94
N PRO A 589 -7.08 14.69 -24.06
CA PRO A 589 -5.98 15.44 -23.49
C PRO A 589 -5.95 16.77 -24.22
N GLN A 590 -5.80 17.84 -23.47
CA GLN A 590 -5.77 19.17 -24.04
C GLN A 590 -4.31 19.60 -24.17
N SER A 591 -3.95 20.14 -25.33
CA SER A 591 -2.69 20.88 -25.42
C SER A 591 -2.86 22.22 -24.71
N LEU A 592 -2.11 22.41 -23.63
CA LEU A 592 -2.08 23.67 -22.87
C LEU A 592 -0.82 24.45 -23.22
N ASP A 593 -0.99 25.74 -23.52
CA ASP A 593 0.13 26.67 -23.65
C ASP A 593 0.56 27.12 -22.24
N LEU A 594 1.48 26.36 -21.64
CA LEU A 594 2.04 26.63 -20.32
C LEU A 594 3.42 27.30 -20.49
N PRO A 595 3.69 28.42 -19.79
CA PRO A 595 4.99 29.10 -19.87
C PRO A 595 6.13 28.15 -19.44
N GLY A 596 7.33 28.42 -19.95
CA GLY A 596 8.55 27.77 -19.44
C GLY A 596 8.91 28.30 -18.05
N GLY A 597 9.52 27.47 -17.20
CA GLY A 597 9.80 27.78 -15.81
C GLY A 597 8.62 27.53 -14.84
N GLY A 598 8.92 27.63 -13.54
CA GLY A 598 7.95 27.41 -12.47
C GLY A 598 7.18 28.66 -12.04
N GLY A 599 6.21 28.48 -11.15
CA GLY A 599 5.45 29.56 -10.51
C GLY A 599 3.94 29.54 -10.79
N ALA A 600 3.21 30.46 -10.16
CA ALA A 600 1.76 30.56 -10.24
C ALA A 600 1.28 31.24 -11.54
N LEU A 601 0.23 30.69 -12.16
CA LEU A 601 -0.33 31.20 -13.43
C LEU A 601 -1.29 32.39 -13.31
N GLY A 602 -1.71 32.76 -12.09
CA GLY A 602 -2.81 33.72 -11.87
C GLY A 602 -4.19 33.05 -11.96
N GLU A 603 -5.22 33.70 -11.41
CA GLU A 603 -6.56 33.11 -11.25
C GLU A 603 -7.26 32.92 -12.60
N ARG A 604 -7.19 33.94 -13.46
CA ARG A 604 -7.88 33.92 -14.76
C ARG A 604 -7.35 32.80 -15.66
N ARG A 605 -6.03 32.69 -15.78
CA ARG A 605 -5.38 31.66 -16.60
C ARG A 605 -5.64 30.26 -16.05
N SER A 606 -5.65 30.11 -14.72
CA SER A 606 -5.99 28.85 -14.05
C SER A 606 -7.42 28.40 -14.39
N LYS A 607 -8.41 29.31 -14.29
CA LYS A 607 -9.81 29.01 -14.66
C LYS A 607 -9.99 28.71 -16.16
N GLN A 608 -9.26 29.40 -17.04
CA GLN A 608 -9.27 29.08 -18.48
C GLN A 608 -8.76 27.66 -18.76
N ILE A 609 -7.74 27.18 -18.03
CA ILE A 609 -7.24 25.82 -18.14
C ILE A 609 -8.29 24.81 -17.65
N LEU A 610 -8.91 25.06 -16.48
CA LEU A 610 -10.01 24.22 -15.97
C LEU A 610 -11.15 24.10 -17.00
N ALA A 611 -11.56 25.23 -17.60
CA ALA A 611 -12.61 25.25 -18.62
C ALA A 611 -12.27 24.41 -19.86
N ARG A 612 -11.00 24.34 -20.28
CA ARG A 612 -10.58 23.46 -21.39
C ARG A 612 -10.75 21.98 -21.09
N TYR A 613 -10.66 21.57 -19.83
CA TYR A 613 -10.96 20.20 -19.40
C TYR A 613 -12.46 19.96 -19.16
N GLY A 614 -13.30 20.96 -19.40
CA GLY A 614 -14.75 20.90 -19.21
C GLY A 614 -15.18 21.13 -17.76
N ILE A 615 -14.31 21.63 -16.89
CA ILE A 615 -14.65 21.99 -15.52
C ILE A 615 -15.34 23.36 -15.55
N PRO A 616 -16.60 23.49 -15.10
CA PRO A 616 -17.31 24.76 -15.17
C PRO A 616 -16.69 25.81 -14.25
N VAL A 617 -16.48 27.00 -14.79
CA VAL A 617 -15.96 28.17 -14.06
C VAL A 617 -16.96 29.33 -14.17
N VAL A 618 -16.95 30.18 -13.17
CA VAL A 618 -17.66 31.47 -13.18
C VAL A 618 -17.29 32.33 -14.39
N ARG A 619 -18.27 33.06 -14.92
CA ARG A 619 -18.02 34.11 -15.91
C ARG A 619 -17.30 35.30 -15.26
N GLU A 620 -16.30 35.81 -15.96
CA GLU A 620 -15.49 36.93 -15.48
C GLU A 620 -14.96 37.80 -16.62
N THR A 621 -14.69 39.07 -16.30
CA THR A 621 -14.08 40.05 -17.20
C THR A 621 -12.87 40.66 -16.53
N LEU A 622 -11.72 40.66 -17.23
CA LEU A 622 -10.53 41.39 -16.78
C LEU A 622 -10.68 42.86 -17.17
N ILE A 623 -10.55 43.73 -16.17
CA ILE A 623 -10.61 45.18 -16.32
C ILE A 623 -9.22 45.72 -16.02
N ALA A 624 -8.57 46.29 -17.03
CA ALA A 624 -7.31 47.00 -16.83
C ALA A 624 -7.57 48.31 -16.08
N GLU A 625 -6.61 48.77 -15.28
CA GLU A 625 -6.75 49.98 -14.45
C GLU A 625 -7.15 51.22 -15.27
N ARG A 626 -6.61 51.36 -16.48
CA ARG A 626 -6.91 52.45 -17.42
C ARG A 626 -8.33 52.44 -17.97
N ASP A 627 -9.01 51.30 -17.93
CA ASP A 627 -10.31 51.10 -18.57
C ASP A 627 -11.48 51.20 -17.57
N ILE A 628 -11.19 51.36 -16.26
CA ILE A 628 -12.20 51.40 -15.18
C ILE A 628 -13.28 52.46 -15.42
N ASP A 629 -12.89 53.64 -15.88
CA ASP A 629 -13.83 54.76 -16.08
C ASP A 629 -14.65 54.63 -17.37
N ALA A 630 -14.25 53.73 -18.29
CA ALA A 630 -14.92 53.50 -19.56
C ALA A 630 -15.95 52.35 -19.54
N LEU A 631 -16.07 51.64 -18.40
CA LEU A 631 -16.99 50.51 -18.23
C LEU A 631 -18.46 50.92 -18.41
N ARG A 632 -19.27 50.01 -18.94
CA ARG A 632 -20.71 50.22 -19.16
C ARG A 632 -21.57 49.18 -18.45
N THR A 633 -22.75 49.59 -18.00
CA THR A 633 -23.66 48.72 -17.21
C THR A 633 -24.13 47.50 -18.00
N ASP A 634 -24.35 47.64 -19.31
CA ASP A 634 -24.81 46.57 -20.21
C ASP A 634 -23.81 45.43 -20.39
N GLU A 635 -22.56 45.60 -19.96
CA GLU A 635 -21.50 44.59 -20.00
C GLU A 635 -21.58 43.59 -18.82
N PHE A 636 -22.35 43.88 -17.78
CA PHE A 636 -22.31 43.15 -16.51
C PHE A 636 -23.68 42.72 -16.00
N THR A 637 -23.73 41.57 -15.33
CA THR A 637 -24.89 41.11 -14.56
C THR A 637 -24.55 41.13 -13.07
N PHE A 638 -25.16 42.05 -12.32
CA PHE A 638 -24.95 42.21 -10.88
C PHE A 638 -25.82 41.24 -10.06
N PRO A 639 -25.39 40.82 -8.85
CA PRO A 639 -24.19 41.27 -8.13
C PRO A 639 -22.89 40.57 -8.54
N LEU A 640 -21.77 41.27 -8.40
CA LEU A 640 -20.43 40.78 -8.75
C LEU A 640 -19.48 40.66 -7.55
N ALA A 641 -18.44 39.86 -7.71
CA ALA A 641 -17.21 39.92 -6.93
C ALA A 641 -16.12 40.66 -7.72
N VAL A 642 -15.32 41.47 -7.04
CA VAL A 642 -14.18 42.18 -7.62
C VAL A 642 -12.92 41.73 -6.91
N LYS A 643 -11.97 41.19 -7.67
CA LYS A 643 -10.72 40.61 -7.16
C LYS A 643 -9.52 41.15 -7.92
N ILE A 644 -8.35 41.23 -7.28
CA ILE A 644 -7.11 41.58 -7.97
C ILE A 644 -6.66 40.42 -8.88
N GLU A 645 -6.19 40.73 -10.10
CA GLU A 645 -5.43 39.76 -10.92
C GLU A 645 -3.94 40.10 -10.87
N SER A 646 -3.18 39.19 -10.26
CA SER A 646 -1.73 39.30 -10.15
C SER A 646 -1.13 37.90 -9.94
N PRO A 647 -0.14 37.48 -10.76
CA PRO A 647 0.60 36.24 -10.52
C PRO A 647 1.44 36.28 -9.23
N ASP A 648 1.71 37.49 -8.71
CA ASP A 648 2.53 37.69 -7.53
C ASP A 648 1.70 37.69 -6.23
N ILE A 649 0.36 37.79 -6.29
CA ILE A 649 -0.52 37.84 -5.11
C ILE A 649 -1.49 36.65 -5.12
N ALA A 650 -1.07 35.53 -4.53
CA ALA A 650 -1.90 34.32 -4.40
C ALA A 650 -3.04 34.49 -3.36
N HIS A 651 -2.73 34.93 -2.14
CA HIS A 651 -3.71 35.07 -1.05
C HIS A 651 -4.38 36.47 -1.02
N LYS A 652 -5.32 36.67 -1.94
CA LYS A 652 -5.99 37.97 -2.19
C LYS A 652 -6.79 38.50 -0.99
N THR A 653 -7.41 37.62 -0.21
CA THR A 653 -8.20 38.00 0.98
C THR A 653 -7.32 38.67 2.04
N GLU A 654 -6.10 38.17 2.27
CA GLU A 654 -5.14 38.75 3.22
C GLU A 654 -4.62 40.11 2.76
N ALA A 655 -4.46 40.29 1.44
CA ALA A 655 -4.13 41.57 0.84
C ALA A 655 -5.30 42.58 0.89
N GLY A 656 -6.48 42.18 1.38
CA GLY A 656 -7.69 43.00 1.33
C GLY A 656 -8.15 43.29 -0.10
N ALA A 657 -7.73 42.46 -1.05
CA ALA A 657 -7.86 42.66 -2.49
C ALA A 657 -9.04 41.88 -3.09
N VAL A 658 -10.10 41.72 -2.30
CA VAL A 658 -11.40 41.12 -2.66
C VAL A 658 -12.53 42.01 -2.15
N ARG A 659 -13.54 42.26 -2.98
CA ARG A 659 -14.82 42.87 -2.61
C ARG A 659 -15.95 42.02 -3.17
N LEU A 660 -16.96 41.74 -2.37
CA LEU A 660 -18.10 40.88 -2.74
C LEU A 660 -19.39 41.69 -2.79
N ARG A 661 -20.39 41.16 -3.50
CA ARG A 661 -21.76 41.73 -3.58
C ARG A 661 -21.80 43.16 -4.13
N ILE A 662 -20.98 43.44 -5.13
CA ILE A 662 -21.03 44.71 -5.86
C ILE A 662 -22.35 44.78 -6.61
N ALA A 663 -23.16 45.80 -6.32
CA ALA A 663 -24.56 45.87 -6.74
C ALA A 663 -24.79 46.60 -8.08
N ASP A 664 -23.86 47.48 -8.48
CA ASP A 664 -23.98 48.33 -9.66
C ASP A 664 -22.62 48.79 -10.20
N LEU A 665 -22.66 49.51 -11.32
CA LEU A 665 -21.47 50.01 -12.02
C LEU A 665 -20.64 51.02 -11.18
N PRO A 666 -21.24 52.04 -10.51
CA PRO A 666 -20.48 52.92 -9.64
C PRO A 666 -19.75 52.19 -8.50
N ALA A 667 -20.39 51.20 -7.89
CA ALA A 667 -19.78 50.36 -6.87
C ALA A 667 -18.63 49.51 -7.45
N LEU A 668 -18.77 49.00 -8.69
CA LEU A 668 -17.70 48.27 -9.39
C LEU A 668 -16.46 49.14 -9.61
N GLN A 669 -16.63 50.35 -10.12
CA GLN A 669 -15.52 51.28 -10.35
C GLN A 669 -14.80 51.63 -9.04
N THR A 670 -15.55 51.84 -7.97
CA THR A 670 -14.99 52.13 -6.64
C THR A 670 -14.21 50.93 -6.10
N ALA A 671 -14.83 49.75 -6.11
CA ALA A 671 -14.21 48.51 -5.64
C ALA A 671 -12.94 48.16 -6.44
N ALA A 672 -12.93 48.38 -7.75
CA ALA A 672 -11.76 48.16 -8.60
C ALA A 672 -10.55 48.99 -8.14
N ARG A 673 -10.75 50.30 -7.92
CA ARG A 673 -9.68 51.19 -7.45
C ARG A 673 -9.19 50.81 -6.05
N GLU A 674 -10.11 50.47 -5.14
CA GLU A 674 -9.76 50.04 -3.79
C GLU A 674 -8.92 48.76 -3.81
N VAL A 675 -9.31 47.77 -4.61
CA VAL A 675 -8.62 46.49 -4.70
C VAL A 675 -7.21 46.65 -5.24
N ILE A 676 -7.00 47.48 -6.27
CA ILE A 676 -5.67 47.81 -6.80
C ILE A 676 -4.82 48.54 -5.74
N ALA A 677 -5.40 49.52 -5.04
CA ALA A 677 -4.70 50.24 -3.98
C ALA A 677 -4.29 49.32 -2.82
N SER A 678 -5.19 48.42 -2.40
CA SER A 678 -4.92 47.39 -1.40
C SER A 678 -3.79 46.44 -1.85
N ALA A 679 -3.81 45.98 -3.09
CA ALA A 679 -2.77 45.11 -3.65
C ALA A 679 -1.39 45.80 -3.66
N ARG A 680 -1.29 47.04 -4.15
CA ARG A 680 -0.03 47.82 -4.14
C ARG A 680 0.48 48.10 -2.74
N LYS A 681 -0.43 48.32 -1.78
CA LYS A 681 -0.06 48.50 -0.38
C LYS A 681 0.48 47.21 0.24
N TYR A 682 -0.10 46.08 -0.09
CA TYR A 682 0.33 44.77 0.41
C TYR A 682 1.67 44.33 -0.20
N ARG A 683 1.84 44.51 -1.51
CA ARG A 683 3.09 44.20 -2.22
C ARG A 683 3.38 45.26 -3.31
N PRO A 684 4.26 46.24 -3.02
CA PRO A 684 4.57 47.33 -3.94
C PRO A 684 5.15 46.88 -5.29
N ASP A 685 5.96 45.82 -5.28
CA ASP A 685 6.65 45.31 -6.47
C ASP A 685 5.83 44.25 -7.24
N ALA A 686 4.56 44.03 -6.85
CA ALA A 686 3.70 43.05 -7.52
C ALA A 686 3.31 43.52 -8.92
N ARG A 687 3.38 42.62 -9.90
CA ARG A 687 2.80 42.83 -11.22
C ARG A 687 1.28 42.72 -11.12
N ILE A 688 0.59 43.83 -11.30
CA ILE A 688 -0.87 43.90 -11.32
C ILE A 688 -1.33 43.98 -12.77
N GLU A 689 -2.08 42.98 -13.21
CA GLU A 689 -2.63 42.93 -14.58
C GLU A 689 -3.97 43.68 -14.68
N GLY A 690 -4.68 43.82 -13.55
CA GLY A 690 -5.95 44.52 -13.46
C GLY A 690 -6.80 43.97 -12.32
N VAL A 691 -8.13 44.08 -12.48
CA VAL A 691 -9.11 43.45 -11.58
C VAL A 691 -10.03 42.53 -12.36
N LEU A 692 -10.43 41.42 -11.75
CA LEU A 692 -11.47 40.53 -12.25
C LEU A 692 -12.82 40.95 -11.68
N ALA A 693 -13.75 41.30 -12.57
CA ALA A 693 -15.16 41.42 -12.27
C ALA A 693 -15.83 40.08 -12.58
N GLN A 694 -16.27 39.37 -11.54
CA GLN A 694 -16.68 37.97 -11.57
C GLN A 694 -18.14 37.83 -11.11
N GLU A 695 -18.91 36.96 -11.76
CA GLU A 695 -20.25 36.63 -11.29
C GLU A 695 -20.24 35.98 -9.90
N MET A 696 -21.25 36.29 -9.08
CA MET A 696 -21.42 35.65 -7.78
C MET A 696 -22.00 34.24 -7.97
N ALA A 697 -21.30 33.23 -7.45
CA ALA A 697 -21.81 31.86 -7.34
C ALA A 697 -22.44 31.62 -5.96
N ALA A 698 -23.40 30.70 -5.91
CA ALA A 698 -24.05 30.24 -4.69
C ALA A 698 -24.20 28.71 -4.75
N GLY A 699 -24.19 28.08 -3.58
CA GLY A 699 -24.25 26.63 -3.42
C GLY A 699 -23.54 26.22 -2.14
N THR A 700 -23.33 24.92 -1.98
CA THR A 700 -22.46 24.40 -0.93
C THR A 700 -21.02 24.47 -1.41
N GLU A 701 -20.15 25.11 -0.62
CA GLU A 701 -18.72 25.21 -0.91
C GLU A 701 -18.03 23.86 -0.67
N VAL A 702 -17.19 23.46 -1.63
CA VAL A 702 -16.27 22.32 -1.55
C VAL A 702 -14.89 22.75 -2.04
N ILE A 703 -13.87 21.99 -1.69
CA ILE A 703 -12.48 22.22 -2.09
C ILE A 703 -12.02 21.02 -2.90
N LEU A 704 -11.43 21.30 -4.05
CA LEU A 704 -10.73 20.30 -4.86
C LEU A 704 -9.28 20.73 -4.99
N GLY A 705 -8.37 19.81 -4.72
CA GLY A 705 -6.93 20.01 -4.92
C GLY A 705 -6.36 18.92 -5.82
N ALA A 706 -5.28 19.20 -6.53
CA ALA A 706 -4.50 18.18 -7.22
C ALA A 706 -3.01 18.50 -7.13
N VAL A 707 -2.18 17.47 -6.94
CA VAL A 707 -0.72 17.59 -6.84
C VAL A 707 -0.05 16.48 -7.63
N ASP A 708 1.09 16.76 -8.26
CA ASP A 708 1.96 15.72 -8.81
C ASP A 708 3.04 15.36 -7.78
N ASP A 709 2.73 14.40 -6.90
CA ASP A 709 3.62 13.97 -5.82
C ASP A 709 4.89 13.28 -6.39
N PRO A 710 6.08 13.55 -5.83
CA PRO A 710 7.34 13.00 -6.36
C PRO A 710 7.46 11.47 -6.26
N HIS A 711 6.70 10.81 -5.38
CA HIS A 711 6.76 9.36 -5.18
C HIS A 711 5.56 8.62 -5.79
N PHE A 712 4.35 9.16 -5.60
CA PHE A 712 3.09 8.55 -6.05
C PHE A 712 2.57 9.12 -7.37
N GLY A 713 3.05 10.30 -7.78
CA GLY A 713 2.57 11.00 -8.96
C GLY A 713 1.25 11.76 -8.73
N PRO A 714 0.49 11.99 -9.82
CA PRO A 714 -0.74 12.76 -9.78
C PRO A 714 -1.75 12.25 -8.76
N THR A 715 -2.19 13.12 -7.86
CA THR A 715 -3.11 12.82 -6.76
C THR A 715 -4.13 13.95 -6.64
N VAL A 716 -5.41 13.61 -6.49
CA VAL A 716 -6.51 14.56 -6.29
C VAL A 716 -7.03 14.46 -4.86
N MET A 717 -7.28 15.61 -4.25
CA MET A 717 -7.93 15.80 -2.96
C MET A 717 -9.35 16.33 -3.18
N PHE A 718 -10.29 15.84 -2.37
CA PHE A 718 -11.64 16.39 -2.23
C PHE A 718 -11.98 16.61 -0.76
N GLY A 719 -12.64 17.71 -0.44
CA GLY A 719 -13.22 17.96 0.88
C GLY A 719 -14.34 18.99 0.83
N LEU A 720 -15.04 19.16 1.95
CA LEU A 720 -15.97 20.29 2.10
C LEU A 720 -15.21 21.63 2.16
N GLY A 721 -15.87 22.72 1.81
CA GLY A 721 -15.30 24.07 1.84
C GLY A 721 -15.69 24.85 3.08
N GLY A 722 -15.11 26.04 3.23
CA GLY A 722 -15.41 26.98 4.30
C GLY A 722 -14.70 26.72 5.64
N VAL A 723 -14.88 27.66 6.57
CA VAL A 723 -14.12 27.79 7.83
C VAL A 723 -14.18 26.54 8.73
N LEU A 724 -15.32 25.85 8.77
CA LEU A 724 -15.47 24.66 9.61
C LEU A 724 -14.67 23.46 9.06
N THR A 725 -14.33 23.46 7.77
CA THR A 725 -13.61 22.34 7.14
C THR A 725 -12.11 22.39 7.42
N GLU A 726 -11.51 23.59 7.46
CA GLU A 726 -10.10 23.79 7.87
C GLU A 726 -9.83 23.22 9.28
N VAL A 727 -10.85 23.23 10.15
CA VAL A 727 -10.76 22.71 11.52
C VAL A 727 -10.99 21.19 11.59
N LEU A 728 -11.85 20.63 10.73
CA LEU A 728 -12.25 19.22 10.78
C LEU A 728 -11.33 18.29 9.99
N HIS A 729 -10.52 18.83 9.06
CA HIS A 729 -9.67 18.07 8.14
C HIS A 729 -10.44 16.93 7.44
N ASP A 730 -11.69 17.20 7.02
CA ASP A 730 -12.57 16.23 6.37
C ASP A 730 -12.28 16.14 4.86
N VAL A 731 -11.17 15.49 4.54
CA VAL A 731 -10.66 15.34 3.17
C VAL A 731 -10.41 13.88 2.81
N THR A 732 -10.53 13.57 1.52
CA THR A 732 -10.14 12.30 0.94
C THR A 732 -9.23 12.50 -0.26
N HIS A 733 -8.43 11.49 -0.57
CA HIS A 733 -7.42 11.53 -1.63
C HIS A 733 -7.61 10.34 -2.58
N ARG A 734 -7.29 10.54 -3.86
CA ARG A 734 -7.22 9.49 -4.89
C ARG A 734 -6.06 9.71 -5.83
N PHE A 735 -5.42 8.62 -6.23
CA PHE A 735 -4.38 8.65 -7.27
C PHE A 735 -5.04 8.78 -8.64
N ALA A 736 -4.55 9.72 -9.43
CA ALA A 736 -5.04 10.01 -10.77
C ALA A 736 -4.31 9.18 -11.85
N PRO A 737 -4.98 8.90 -12.98
CA PRO A 737 -6.35 9.30 -13.31
C PRO A 737 -7.38 8.32 -12.74
N PHE A 738 -8.61 8.78 -12.56
CA PHE A 738 -9.72 7.92 -12.14
C PHE A 738 -11.05 8.29 -12.79
N ASP A 739 -12.01 7.37 -12.70
CA ASP A 739 -13.35 7.50 -13.28
C ASP A 739 -14.36 8.19 -12.33
N GLN A 740 -15.52 8.53 -12.87
CA GLN A 740 -16.63 9.10 -12.09
C GLN A 740 -17.07 8.17 -10.95
N GLY A 741 -16.97 6.84 -11.12
CA GLY A 741 -17.30 5.89 -10.06
C GLY A 741 -16.38 6.02 -8.85
N THR A 742 -15.08 6.18 -9.08
CA THR A 742 -14.08 6.43 -8.04
C THR A 742 -14.30 7.80 -7.38
N ALA A 743 -14.69 8.81 -8.15
CA ALA A 743 -15.07 10.11 -7.62
C ALA A 743 -16.32 10.03 -6.72
N LEU A 744 -17.34 9.25 -7.10
CA LEU A 744 -18.51 9.00 -6.24
C LEU A 744 -18.13 8.30 -4.93
N ASP A 745 -17.17 7.37 -4.96
CA ASP A 745 -16.62 6.76 -3.74
C ASP A 745 -15.97 7.84 -2.84
N MET A 746 -15.23 8.80 -3.41
CA MET A 746 -14.65 9.93 -2.64
C MET A 746 -15.74 10.74 -1.95
N LEU A 747 -16.85 11.05 -2.64
CA LEU A 747 -17.94 11.83 -2.08
C LEU A 747 -18.62 11.11 -0.90
N ALA A 748 -18.65 9.78 -0.91
CA ALA A 748 -19.24 8.97 0.15
C ALA A 748 -18.35 8.80 1.38
N GLU A 749 -17.04 9.04 1.27
CA GLU A 749 -16.04 8.81 2.34
C GLU A 749 -15.90 9.96 3.32
N ILE A 750 -16.20 11.20 2.90
CA ILE A 750 -16.12 12.35 3.78
C ILE A 750 -17.18 12.24 4.89
N LYS A 751 -16.85 12.66 6.11
CA LYS A 751 -17.76 12.64 7.26
C LYS A 751 -19.00 13.49 6.99
N GLY A 752 -18.85 14.56 6.20
CA GLY A 752 -19.92 15.44 5.78
C GLY A 752 -20.75 14.96 4.58
N ALA A 753 -20.63 13.70 4.13
CA ALA A 753 -21.35 13.18 2.95
C ALA A 753 -22.88 13.37 3.02
N ALA A 754 -23.46 13.41 4.22
CA ALA A 754 -24.89 13.68 4.41
C ALA A 754 -25.32 15.06 3.89
N LEU A 755 -24.43 16.07 3.92
CA LEU A 755 -24.72 17.40 3.38
C LEU A 755 -24.91 17.37 1.86
N LEU A 756 -24.20 16.47 1.16
CA LEU A 756 -24.33 16.30 -0.29
C LEU A 756 -25.69 15.69 -0.67
N ARG A 757 -26.28 14.87 0.21
CA ARG A 757 -27.57 14.19 -0.01
C ARG A 757 -28.79 15.05 0.38
N GLY A 758 -28.56 16.21 0.96
CA GLY A 758 -29.59 17.09 1.54
C GLY A 758 -29.75 16.87 3.04
N TYR A 759 -29.83 17.96 3.80
CA TYR A 759 -29.92 17.94 5.26
C TYR A 759 -30.87 19.05 5.77
N ARG A 760 -31.74 18.74 6.72
CA ARG A 760 -32.68 19.68 7.37
C ARG A 760 -33.43 20.61 6.40
N GLY A 761 -34.03 20.03 5.35
CA GLY A 761 -34.81 20.78 4.36
C GLY A 761 -33.98 21.43 3.24
N ALA A 762 -32.65 21.35 3.28
CA ALA A 762 -31.81 21.68 2.13
C ALA A 762 -31.98 20.62 1.03
N PRO A 763 -32.04 21.02 -0.25
CA PRO A 763 -32.15 20.07 -1.36
C PRO A 763 -30.88 19.23 -1.49
N ALA A 764 -31.01 18.04 -2.10
CA ALA A 764 -29.87 17.23 -2.50
C ALA A 764 -29.02 17.99 -3.54
N LEU A 765 -27.70 17.86 -3.44
CA LEU A 765 -26.74 18.51 -4.32
C LEU A 765 -26.48 17.68 -5.58
N ASP A 766 -25.90 18.31 -6.60
CA ASP A 766 -25.53 17.65 -7.85
C ASP A 766 -24.22 16.85 -7.73
N THR A 767 -24.31 15.69 -7.06
CA THR A 767 -23.16 14.80 -6.82
C THR A 767 -22.59 14.19 -8.09
N GLU A 768 -23.41 14.02 -9.13
CA GLU A 768 -22.96 13.49 -10.42
C GLU A 768 -22.07 14.51 -11.14
N ALA A 769 -22.49 15.78 -11.21
CA ALA A 769 -21.68 16.85 -11.79
C ALA A 769 -20.38 17.08 -11.01
N LEU A 770 -20.41 16.94 -9.68
CA LEU A 770 -19.22 17.02 -8.83
C LEU A 770 -18.26 15.84 -9.10
N ALA A 771 -18.78 14.63 -9.23
CA ALA A 771 -17.99 13.44 -9.52
C ALA A 771 -17.34 13.50 -10.92
N ASP A 772 -18.08 13.97 -11.94
CA ASP A 772 -17.53 14.23 -13.28
C ASP A 772 -16.43 15.30 -13.23
N THR A 773 -16.62 16.37 -12.45
CA THR A 773 -15.60 17.41 -12.25
C THR A 773 -14.32 16.89 -11.60
N LEU A 774 -14.43 16.04 -10.57
CA LEU A 774 -13.29 15.37 -9.95
C LEU A 774 -12.56 14.44 -10.93
N ALA A 775 -13.31 13.68 -11.74
CA ALA A 775 -12.72 12.83 -12.77
C ALA A 775 -11.96 13.68 -13.81
N ARG A 776 -12.54 14.78 -14.31
CA ARG A 776 -11.88 15.73 -15.22
C ARG A 776 -10.62 16.35 -14.61
N LEU A 777 -10.68 16.76 -13.33
CA LEU A 777 -9.52 17.29 -12.62
C LEU A 777 -8.40 16.24 -12.51
N SER A 778 -8.76 14.98 -12.28
CA SER A 778 -7.79 13.86 -12.25
C SER A 778 -7.07 13.69 -13.59
N TRP A 779 -7.79 13.81 -14.71
CA TRP A 779 -7.21 13.75 -16.05
C TRP A 779 -6.35 14.99 -16.35
N LEU A 780 -6.77 16.19 -15.92
CA LEU A 780 -5.98 17.41 -16.07
C LEU A 780 -4.59 17.30 -15.40
N ILE A 781 -4.53 16.88 -14.14
CA ILE A 781 -3.24 16.73 -13.45
C ILE A 781 -2.42 15.56 -14.04
N HIS A 782 -3.09 14.49 -14.50
CA HIS A 782 -2.43 13.36 -15.11
C HIS A 782 -1.76 13.69 -16.45
N ASP A 783 -2.50 14.34 -17.36
CA ASP A 783 -2.04 14.67 -18.71
C ASP A 783 -0.88 15.68 -18.71
N HIS A 784 -0.75 16.47 -17.62
CA HIS A 784 0.30 17.47 -17.45
C HIS A 784 1.23 17.18 -16.27
N ALA A 785 1.32 15.91 -15.84
CA ALA A 785 2.28 15.47 -14.84
C ALA A 785 3.71 15.87 -15.23
N GLY A 786 4.51 16.29 -14.26
CA GLY A 786 5.85 16.85 -14.48
C GLY A 786 5.89 18.32 -14.94
N ARG A 787 4.77 18.92 -15.39
CA ARG A 787 4.68 20.36 -15.71
C ARG A 787 3.83 21.13 -14.71
N ILE A 788 2.65 20.62 -14.38
CA ILE A 788 1.81 21.18 -13.30
C ILE A 788 2.23 20.51 -11.99
N GLU A 789 2.59 21.31 -11.00
CA GLU A 789 2.94 20.84 -9.65
C GLU A 789 1.70 20.75 -8.77
N GLU A 790 0.85 21.78 -8.80
CA GLU A 790 -0.32 21.90 -7.93
C GLU A 790 -1.48 22.61 -8.66
N ILE A 791 -2.70 22.18 -8.33
CA ILE A 791 -3.96 22.81 -8.71
C ILE A 791 -4.80 22.94 -7.43
N ASP A 792 -5.23 24.15 -7.12
CA ASP A 792 -6.18 24.43 -6.04
C ASP A 792 -7.45 25.05 -6.62
N VAL A 793 -8.61 24.48 -6.30
CA VAL A 793 -9.93 24.97 -6.70
C VAL A 793 -10.74 25.19 -5.43
N ASN A 794 -10.68 26.43 -4.93
CA ASN A 794 -11.22 26.80 -3.64
C ASN A 794 -11.77 28.24 -3.59
N PRO A 795 -13.10 28.45 -3.57
CA PRO A 795 -14.14 27.41 -3.51
C PRO A 795 -14.61 26.93 -4.89
N LEU A 796 -15.06 25.68 -4.92
CA LEU A 796 -16.02 25.19 -5.91
C LEU A 796 -17.41 25.11 -5.28
N PHE A 797 -18.42 25.64 -5.97
CA PHE A 797 -19.81 25.61 -5.49
C PHE A 797 -20.58 24.46 -6.12
N VAL A 798 -21.19 23.63 -5.28
CA VAL A 798 -22.11 22.56 -5.69
C VAL A 798 -23.54 23.06 -5.54
N ARG A 799 -24.30 23.02 -6.63
CA ARG A 799 -25.70 23.50 -6.66
C ARG A 799 -26.68 22.36 -6.43
N PRO A 800 -27.98 22.64 -6.23
CA PRO A 800 -29.00 21.60 -6.17
C PRO A 800 -28.94 20.68 -7.39
N ARG A 801 -29.33 19.42 -7.19
CA ARG A 801 -29.31 18.38 -8.22
C ARG A 801 -29.87 18.86 -9.56
N GLY A 802 -29.11 18.63 -10.64
CA GLY A 802 -29.44 19.04 -12.00
C GLY A 802 -28.96 20.44 -12.39
N GLN A 803 -28.38 21.21 -11.45
CA GLN A 803 -27.86 22.56 -11.70
C GLN A 803 -26.32 22.61 -11.79
N GLY A 804 -25.65 21.47 -11.63
CA GLY A 804 -24.22 21.32 -11.81
C GLY A 804 -23.36 21.91 -10.69
N VAL A 805 -22.11 22.19 -11.04
CA VAL A 805 -21.12 22.82 -10.17
C VAL A 805 -20.50 24.04 -10.86
N VAL A 806 -19.84 24.90 -10.10
CA VAL A 806 -19.05 26.01 -10.67
C VAL A 806 -17.85 26.34 -9.78
N ALA A 807 -16.66 26.37 -10.35
CA ALA A 807 -15.45 26.86 -9.69
C ALA A 807 -15.46 28.39 -9.66
N ALA A 808 -15.39 28.97 -8.46
CA ALA A 808 -15.30 30.41 -8.30
C ALA A 808 -13.86 30.92 -8.38
N ASP A 809 -12.94 30.11 -7.88
CA ASP A 809 -11.53 30.45 -7.70
C ASP A 809 -10.67 29.25 -8.12
N ALA A 810 -9.52 29.52 -8.72
CA ALA A 810 -8.55 28.51 -9.06
C ALA A 810 -7.13 29.06 -9.03
N LEU A 811 -6.17 28.22 -8.68
CA LEU A 811 -4.74 28.50 -8.76
C LEU A 811 -4.02 27.27 -9.31
N ILE A 812 -3.24 27.46 -10.38
CA ILE A 812 -2.34 26.45 -10.92
C ILE A 812 -0.90 26.91 -10.72
N VAL A 813 -0.08 26.02 -10.15
CA VAL A 813 1.35 26.22 -9.95
C VAL A 813 2.12 25.28 -10.87
N LEU A 814 3.08 25.83 -11.60
CA LEU A 814 3.97 25.08 -12.48
C LEU A 814 5.26 24.71 -11.77
N ARG A 815 5.79 23.54 -12.13
CA ARG A 815 7.07 23.04 -11.63
C ARG A 815 8.23 23.85 -12.20
N GLU A 816 9.24 24.12 -11.37
CA GLU A 816 10.52 24.67 -11.84
C GLU A 816 11.28 23.66 -12.70
N ASP A 817 11.81 24.11 -13.85
CA ASP A 817 12.68 23.32 -14.70
C ASP A 817 13.96 22.93 -13.92
N GLY A 818 14.17 21.64 -13.64
CA GLY A 818 15.40 21.12 -13.01
C GLY A 818 15.23 20.29 -11.74
N ARG A 819 14.00 20.09 -11.23
CA ARG A 819 13.72 19.06 -10.21
C ARG A 819 13.18 17.79 -10.88
N SER A 820 14.08 16.96 -11.41
CA SER A 820 13.80 15.57 -11.79
C SER A 820 14.01 14.63 -10.62
#